data_AF-A0A2E6SVP1-F1
#
_entry.id   AF-A0A2E6SVP1-F1
#
_cell.length_a   1.000
_cell.length_b   1.000
_cell.length_c   1.000
_cell.angle_alpha   90.00
_cell.angle_beta   90.00
_cell.angle_gamma   90.00
#
_symmetry.space_group_name_H-M   'P 1'
#
loop_
_entity.id
_entity.type
_entity.pdbx_description
1 polymer ?
#
loop_
_entity_poly.entity_id
_entity_poly.type
_entity_poly.pdbx_seq_one_letter_code
_entity_poly.pdbx_strand_id
1 'polypeptide(L)'
;MKWYIFVLFFSSQILNAQSHISKLEELFKAKNYKEIRKSYYSKTEAYSSLSSIDKFYLGYSLFLEGEILNPVIILSQLGDDKSLKPSFRKRAKKTCDKINRQGIIGLRSYQNGNIKLKNGQYKSAKKDFEDVSRVDSMFLFNYYKLLYIARKQKNLQEFNSYASKIKKCLPISEEVLVQASKLQFDITQSCKDAIFELKELKDVNPPLYYRTSAMFYEKKDSFNQALRCLHLIDVKNRRDDFKKRVGELYHNAGKYKISNDYLIPFFKENKEKHVAKLLAMNFYNLGNYQSAIKLCDFLIKNDNKHHYAYYLKGLSVKSNMTGILYRNPENLIAEKWFKKAIAIDSTVQRYYNSLATVIHNFQREDEALEMIEKSLQLDSLNIETWDVAMVVLMDQSKKERALGKRMINAYEKAFKQDSSNANYSFGLAKGYKLASEGLFSKYSIPYDNKSIYYLKKAIKLYPHNFDFYKELNLMYSYCSEREKYKNELIELLKMTIKYFPYNGYGYRELFFTYRDLEDYEKANDIYLRLIKAVPNYSYIDQIRNSIYSDRKKYNWTKLPVEVYKSTSWKYLDSITNVLSNKDWTSDQEGCNSNSRRFQFKLSEKTMKVTYRDSIDWQDGKVKFLIYDILGVYKNGLRVRIQGEHRKDYRGKAKEWDLVLFNEKYFKWRRYPTHQPFYFNTALQVCE
;
A
#
# COMPACT_ATOMS: atom_id res chain seq x y z
N MET A 1 -37.65 16.33 -0.37
CA MET A 1 -37.00 15.88 0.88
C MET A 1 -37.81 16.17 2.15
N LYS A 2 -38.29 17.41 2.41
CA LYS A 2 -39.10 17.72 3.61
C LYS A 2 -40.40 16.90 3.73
N TRP A 3 -41.10 16.68 2.61
CA TRP A 3 -42.31 15.83 2.55
C TRP A 3 -42.05 14.34 2.78
N TYR A 4 -40.89 13.82 2.36
CA TYR A 4 -40.53 12.40 2.49
C TYR A 4 -40.19 12.02 3.95
N ILE A 5 -39.50 12.92 4.67
CA ILE A 5 -39.24 12.78 6.11
C ILE A 5 -40.53 12.95 6.91
N PHE A 6 -41.44 13.82 6.45
CA PHE A 6 -42.76 14.00 7.05
C PHE A 6 -43.60 12.72 6.99
N VAL A 7 -43.65 12.05 5.83
CA VAL A 7 -44.41 10.80 5.64
C VAL A 7 -43.85 9.63 6.47
N LEU A 8 -42.53 9.49 6.57
CA LEU A 8 -41.87 8.41 7.34
C LEU A 8 -41.96 8.57 8.87
N PHE A 9 -42.11 9.80 9.36
CA PHE A 9 -42.28 10.09 10.79
C PHE A 9 -43.69 9.73 11.29
N PHE A 10 -44.68 9.71 10.38
CA PHE A 10 -46.05 9.30 10.71
C PHE A 10 -46.28 7.80 10.59
N SER A 11 -45.48 7.06 9.81
CA SER A 11 -45.68 5.62 9.58
C SER A 11 -45.39 4.73 10.80
N SER A 12 -44.70 5.24 11.82
CA SER A 12 -44.34 4.54 13.07
C SER A 12 -45.33 4.82 14.20
N GLN A 13 -45.90 6.03 14.26
CA GLN A 13 -46.98 6.37 15.21
C GLN A 13 -48.27 5.58 14.92
N ILE A 14 -48.40 5.05 13.69
CA ILE A 14 -49.33 4.00 13.27
C ILE A 14 -49.29 2.77 14.20
N LEU A 15 -48.09 2.25 14.48
CA LEU A 15 -47.92 1.01 15.26
C LEU A 15 -48.24 1.22 16.74
N ASN A 16 -47.96 2.40 17.29
CA ASN A 16 -48.30 2.73 18.69
C ASN A 16 -49.82 2.84 18.94
N ALA A 17 -50.64 2.94 17.89
CA ALA A 17 -52.09 2.86 18.03
C ALA A 17 -52.59 1.44 18.39
N GLN A 18 -51.72 0.41 18.31
CA GLN A 18 -52.08 -1.00 18.56
C GLN A 18 -52.65 -1.30 19.96
N SER A 19 -52.32 -0.54 21.00
CA SER A 19 -52.92 -0.74 22.33
C SER A 19 -54.36 -0.22 22.43
N HIS A 20 -54.75 0.71 21.54
CA HIS A 20 -56.14 1.13 21.36
C HIS A 20 -56.90 0.22 20.38
N ILE A 21 -56.19 -0.57 19.56
CA ILE A 21 -56.72 -1.52 18.56
C ILE A 21 -57.38 -2.72 19.23
N SER A 22 -56.86 -3.28 20.33
CA SER A 22 -57.48 -4.45 21.00
C SER A 22 -58.87 -4.16 21.57
N LYS A 23 -59.10 -2.92 22.03
CA LYS A 23 -60.41 -2.46 22.54
C LYS A 23 -61.42 -2.18 21.42
N LEU A 24 -60.92 -1.92 20.22
CA LEU A 24 -61.70 -1.75 19.00
C LEU A 24 -62.02 -3.12 18.38
N GLU A 25 -61.08 -4.06 18.36
CA GLU A 25 -61.27 -5.44 17.89
C GLU A 25 -62.38 -6.19 18.63
N GLU A 26 -62.53 -5.99 19.94
CA GLU A 26 -63.64 -6.55 20.74
C GLU A 26 -65.02 -6.02 20.32
N LEU A 27 -65.11 -4.71 19.99
CA LEU A 27 -66.33 -4.10 19.46
C LEU A 27 -66.64 -4.52 18.02
N PHE A 28 -65.64 -5.02 17.28
CA PHE A 28 -65.73 -5.31 15.85
C PHE A 28 -65.95 -6.79 15.49
N LYS A 29 -65.80 -7.74 16.43
CA LYS A 29 -66.23 -9.14 16.23
C LYS A 29 -67.76 -9.28 16.02
N ALA A 30 -68.55 -8.25 16.31
CA ALA A 30 -70.01 -8.27 16.23
C ALA A 30 -70.61 -8.01 14.83
N LYS A 31 -69.82 -7.60 13.81
CA LYS A 31 -70.33 -7.40 12.44
C LYS A 31 -69.42 -8.05 11.40
N ASN A 32 -70.04 -8.90 10.58
CA ASN A 32 -69.46 -9.97 9.77
C ASN A 32 -68.49 -9.48 8.67
N TYR A 33 -67.26 -9.17 9.05
CA TYR A 33 -66.17 -8.60 8.26
C TYR A 33 -65.84 -9.30 6.92
N LYS A 34 -66.14 -10.59 6.78
CA LYS A 34 -65.85 -11.37 5.56
C LYS A 34 -66.73 -10.99 4.36
N GLU A 35 -67.95 -10.47 4.58
CA GLU A 35 -68.87 -10.13 3.49
C GLU A 35 -68.53 -8.81 2.79
N ILE A 36 -68.08 -7.80 3.54
CA ILE A 36 -67.71 -6.48 3.01
C ILE A 36 -66.53 -6.61 2.01
N ARG A 37 -65.55 -7.47 2.33
CA ARG A 37 -64.39 -7.78 1.48
C ARG A 37 -64.77 -8.46 0.15
N LYS A 38 -65.79 -9.34 0.16
CA LYS A 38 -66.28 -10.02 -1.05
C LYS A 38 -66.95 -9.04 -2.03
N SER A 39 -67.60 -7.99 -1.53
CA SER A 39 -68.22 -6.97 -2.39
C SER A 39 -67.19 -6.09 -3.11
N TYR A 40 -66.06 -5.79 -2.48
CA TYR A 40 -65.03 -4.88 -3.01
C TYR A 40 -64.25 -5.47 -4.20
N TYR A 41 -63.97 -6.77 -4.19
CA TYR A 41 -63.21 -7.42 -5.26
C TYR A 41 -64.08 -7.95 -6.41
N SER A 42 -65.41 -7.92 -6.30
CA SER A 42 -66.30 -8.60 -7.27
C SER A 42 -67.08 -7.71 -8.24
N LYS A 43 -67.10 -6.37 -8.13
CA LYS A 43 -67.79 -5.51 -9.11
C LYS A 43 -67.13 -4.14 -9.33
N THR A 44 -67.17 -3.70 -10.59
CA THR A 44 -66.81 -2.37 -11.12
C THR A 44 -67.70 -1.22 -10.64
N GLU A 45 -68.58 -1.42 -9.67
CA GLU A 45 -69.44 -0.38 -9.09
C GLU A 45 -68.93 0.09 -7.72
N ALA A 46 -67.90 0.91 -7.84
CA ALA A 46 -67.69 2.17 -7.15
C ALA A 46 -67.68 2.18 -5.60
N TYR A 47 -66.46 2.32 -5.07
CA TYR A 47 -66.14 2.87 -3.74
C TYR A 47 -67.03 4.06 -3.31
N SER A 48 -67.58 4.84 -4.26
CA SER A 48 -68.50 5.94 -3.99
C SER A 48 -69.84 5.52 -3.36
N SER A 49 -70.32 4.29 -3.61
CA SER A 49 -71.60 3.75 -3.14
C SER A 49 -71.58 3.27 -1.67
N LEU A 50 -70.40 3.11 -1.09
CA LEU A 50 -70.23 2.68 0.30
C LEU A 50 -70.65 3.77 1.29
N SER A 51 -71.32 3.37 2.38
CA SER A 51 -71.56 4.26 3.52
C SER A 51 -70.22 4.74 4.13
N SER A 52 -70.19 5.89 4.80
CA SER A 52 -68.96 6.40 5.41
C SER A 52 -68.35 5.42 6.43
N ILE A 53 -69.22 4.63 7.08
CA ILE A 53 -68.84 3.57 8.02
C ILE A 53 -68.20 2.36 7.31
N ASP A 54 -68.68 1.99 6.11
CA ASP A 54 -68.10 0.87 5.35
C ASP A 54 -66.80 1.26 4.64
N LYS A 55 -66.68 2.52 4.21
CA LYS A 55 -65.39 3.11 3.78
C LYS A 55 -64.36 3.11 4.91
N PHE A 56 -64.81 3.36 6.14
CA PHE A 56 -63.99 3.27 7.35
C PHE A 56 -63.52 1.83 7.64
N TYR A 57 -64.40 0.83 7.54
CA TYR A 57 -64.03 -0.58 7.72
C TYR A 57 -63.03 -1.08 6.68
N LEU A 58 -63.19 -0.67 5.42
CA LEU A 58 -62.26 -0.97 4.33
C LEU A 58 -60.91 -0.24 4.50
N GLY A 59 -60.91 1.02 4.94
CA GLY A 59 -59.68 1.76 5.22
C GLY A 59 -58.90 1.21 6.42
N TYR A 60 -59.60 0.74 7.45
CA TYR A 60 -59.01 0.11 8.64
C TYR A 60 -58.44 -1.28 8.35
N SER A 61 -59.06 -2.08 7.47
CA SER A 61 -58.49 -3.36 7.05
C SER A 61 -57.22 -3.21 6.21
N LEU A 62 -57.23 -2.26 5.27
CA LEU A 62 -56.06 -1.96 4.44
C LEU A 62 -54.91 -1.37 5.27
N PHE A 63 -55.21 -0.69 6.37
CA PHE A 63 -54.22 -0.22 7.35
C PHE A 63 -53.57 -1.37 8.15
N LEU A 64 -54.33 -2.37 8.59
CA LEU A 64 -53.81 -3.55 9.28
C LEU A 64 -52.95 -4.45 8.35
N GLU A 65 -53.22 -4.43 7.05
CA GLU A 65 -52.45 -5.17 6.02
C GLU A 65 -51.32 -4.32 5.40
N GLY A 66 -51.15 -3.04 5.79
CA GLY A 66 -50.03 -2.18 5.39
C GLY A 66 -50.19 -1.44 4.06
N GLU A 67 -51.39 -1.36 3.50
CA GLU A 67 -51.68 -0.80 2.17
C GLU A 67 -52.16 0.66 2.14
N ILE A 68 -52.53 1.29 3.28
CA ILE A 68 -52.90 2.73 3.32
C ILE A 68 -51.96 3.58 4.19
N LEU A 69 -51.51 4.71 3.60
CA LEU A 69 -50.72 5.79 4.19
C LEU A 69 -51.53 6.70 5.16
N ASN A 70 -51.02 6.85 6.38
CA ASN A 70 -51.17 7.97 7.33
C ASN A 70 -52.46 8.06 8.22
N PRO A 71 -52.37 7.75 9.53
CA PRO A 71 -53.43 7.87 10.53
C PRO A 71 -53.99 9.27 10.68
N VAL A 72 -53.21 10.30 10.38
CA VAL A 72 -53.66 11.69 10.47
C VAL A 72 -54.74 11.95 9.43
N ILE A 73 -54.62 11.37 8.24
CA ILE A 73 -55.62 11.50 7.18
C ILE A 73 -56.90 10.80 7.61
N ILE A 74 -56.79 9.58 8.15
CA ILE A 74 -57.92 8.79 8.65
C ILE A 74 -58.59 9.50 9.85
N LEU A 75 -57.83 9.96 10.84
CA LEU A 75 -58.36 10.64 12.03
C LEU A 75 -58.94 12.03 11.71
N SER A 76 -58.41 12.73 10.70
CA SER A 76 -58.98 13.97 10.18
C SER A 76 -60.32 13.70 9.52
N GLN A 77 -60.39 12.71 8.61
CA GLN A 77 -61.63 12.30 7.94
C GLN A 77 -62.70 11.85 8.94
N LEU A 78 -62.32 11.07 9.96
CA LEU A 78 -63.21 10.66 11.06
C LEU A 78 -63.67 11.82 11.94
N GLY A 79 -62.87 12.88 12.03
CA GLY A 79 -63.23 14.11 12.71
C GLY A 79 -64.31 14.92 11.99
N ASP A 80 -64.36 14.80 10.65
CA ASP A 80 -65.22 15.58 9.77
C ASP A 80 -66.47 14.81 9.31
N ASP A 81 -66.52 13.50 9.51
CA ASP A 81 -67.65 12.65 9.11
C ASP A 81 -68.91 12.87 9.97
N LYS A 82 -69.88 13.58 9.39
CA LYS A 82 -71.15 13.95 10.04
C LYS A 82 -72.04 12.76 10.40
N SER A 83 -71.80 11.57 9.81
CA SER A 83 -72.55 10.35 10.13
C SER A 83 -72.17 9.75 11.51
N LEU A 84 -71.05 10.20 12.09
CA LEU A 84 -70.56 9.71 13.38
C LEU A 84 -71.04 10.56 14.57
N LYS A 85 -71.17 9.90 15.74
CA LYS A 85 -71.53 10.56 17.01
C LYS A 85 -70.60 11.75 17.29
N PRO A 86 -71.13 12.93 17.69
CA PRO A 86 -70.32 14.13 17.93
C PRO A 86 -69.16 13.92 18.92
N SER A 87 -69.36 13.10 19.95
CA SER A 87 -68.33 12.75 20.94
C SER A 87 -67.15 11.98 20.33
N PHE A 88 -67.41 11.13 19.33
CA PHE A 88 -66.38 10.36 18.62
C PHE A 88 -65.59 11.26 17.67
N ARG A 89 -66.27 12.10 16.88
CA ARG A 89 -65.63 13.13 16.03
C ARG A 89 -64.70 14.05 16.82
N LYS A 90 -65.16 14.55 17.97
CA LYS A 90 -64.36 15.42 18.86
C LYS A 90 -63.11 14.70 19.38
N ARG A 91 -63.22 13.41 19.71
CA ARG A 91 -62.09 12.58 20.15
C ARG A 91 -61.11 12.33 19.00
N ALA A 92 -61.61 12.02 17.79
CA ALA A 92 -60.78 11.83 16.60
C ALA A 92 -59.97 13.08 16.23
N LYS A 93 -60.61 14.27 16.20
CA LYS A 93 -59.93 15.56 16.00
C LYS A 93 -58.88 15.85 17.06
N LYS A 94 -59.23 15.69 18.34
CA LYS A 94 -58.30 15.91 19.46
C LYS A 94 -57.08 14.98 19.39
N THR A 95 -57.28 13.73 18.99
CA THR A 95 -56.19 12.76 18.80
C THR A 95 -55.35 13.12 17.58
N CYS A 96 -55.96 13.51 16.46
CA CYS A 96 -55.29 14.00 15.26
C CYS A 96 -54.37 15.20 15.57
N ASP A 97 -54.89 16.20 16.28
CA ASP A 97 -54.13 17.40 16.69
C ASP A 97 -52.97 17.06 17.63
N LYS A 98 -53.17 16.10 18.54
CA LYS A 98 -52.12 15.65 19.47
C LYS A 98 -50.98 14.97 18.71
N ILE A 99 -51.29 14.09 17.76
CA ILE A 99 -50.30 13.39 16.92
C ILE A 99 -49.56 14.40 16.05
N ASN A 100 -50.25 15.36 15.42
CA ASN A 100 -49.63 16.44 14.64
C ASN A 100 -48.66 17.30 15.48
N ARG A 101 -49.05 17.69 16.70
CA ARG A 101 -48.19 18.46 17.61
C ARG A 101 -46.93 17.67 18.00
N GLN A 102 -47.09 16.39 18.33
CA GLN A 102 -45.95 15.53 18.69
C GLN A 102 -45.01 15.32 17.49
N GLY A 103 -45.53 15.10 16.29
CA GLY A 103 -44.74 15.00 15.06
C GLY A 103 -43.93 16.26 14.76
N ILE A 104 -44.52 17.45 14.92
CA ILE A 104 -43.81 18.74 14.75
C ILE A 104 -42.66 18.89 15.76
N ILE A 105 -42.89 18.50 17.02
CA ILE A 105 -41.85 18.53 18.07
C ILE A 105 -40.70 17.59 17.70
N GLY A 106 -41.00 16.35 17.30
CA GLY A 106 -39.99 15.39 16.87
C GLY A 106 -39.18 15.87 15.66
N LEU A 107 -39.82 16.43 14.64
CA LEU A 107 -39.16 17.01 13.46
C LEU A 107 -38.23 18.18 13.82
N ARG A 108 -38.68 19.09 14.68
CA ARG A 108 -37.86 20.21 15.17
C ARG A 108 -36.64 19.71 15.94
N SER A 109 -36.82 18.76 16.85
CA SER A 109 -35.72 18.16 17.59
C SER A 109 -34.72 17.45 16.66
N TYR A 110 -35.20 16.71 15.66
CA TYR A 110 -34.31 16.06 14.69
C TYR A 110 -33.49 17.07 13.86
N GLN A 111 -34.11 18.18 13.44
CA GLN A 111 -33.41 19.25 12.71
C GLN A 111 -32.37 19.95 13.59
N ASN A 112 -32.75 20.32 14.81
CA ASN A 112 -31.84 20.93 15.78
C ASN A 112 -30.67 20.01 16.11
N GLY A 113 -30.93 18.72 16.34
CA GLY A 113 -29.91 17.71 16.57
C GLY A 113 -28.92 17.61 15.41
N ASN A 114 -29.39 17.66 14.16
CA ASN A 114 -28.52 17.64 12.99
C ASN A 114 -27.64 18.90 12.86
N ILE A 115 -28.18 20.09 13.17
CA ILE A 115 -27.41 21.35 13.18
C ILE A 115 -26.32 21.28 14.25
N LYS A 116 -26.69 20.90 15.47
CA LYS A 116 -25.76 20.74 16.60
C LYS A 116 -24.68 19.69 16.30
N LEU A 117 -25.06 18.58 15.67
CA LEU A 117 -24.13 17.52 15.27
C LEU A 117 -23.10 18.02 14.25
N LYS A 118 -23.52 18.82 13.26
CA LYS A 118 -22.61 19.45 12.29
C LYS A 118 -21.62 20.41 12.96
N ASN A 119 -22.05 21.09 14.02
CA ASN A 119 -21.23 22.01 14.81
C ASN A 119 -20.38 21.30 15.89
N GLY A 120 -20.32 19.96 15.91
CA GLY A 120 -19.53 19.19 16.88
C GLY A 120 -20.09 19.16 18.31
N GLN A 121 -21.33 19.62 18.52
CA GLN A 121 -21.95 19.69 19.84
C GLN A 121 -22.65 18.37 20.20
N TYR A 122 -21.86 17.32 20.45
CA TYR A 122 -22.36 15.94 20.58
C TYR A 122 -23.35 15.74 21.74
N LYS A 123 -23.11 16.33 22.92
CA LYS A 123 -23.97 16.17 24.11
C LYS A 123 -25.37 16.77 23.90
N SER A 124 -25.43 17.99 23.36
CA SER A 124 -26.69 18.68 23.10
C SER A 124 -27.44 18.09 21.91
N ALA A 125 -26.72 17.65 20.86
CA ALA A 125 -27.31 16.93 19.73
C ALA A 125 -27.93 15.60 20.18
N LYS A 126 -27.27 14.86 21.08
CA LYS A 126 -27.79 13.61 21.64
C LYS A 126 -29.12 13.83 22.35
N LYS A 127 -29.23 14.84 23.20
CA LYS A 127 -30.48 15.17 23.91
C LYS A 127 -31.64 15.40 22.94
N ASP A 128 -31.40 16.17 21.88
CA ASP A 128 -32.43 16.39 20.85
C ASP A 128 -32.84 15.09 20.14
N PHE A 129 -31.88 14.20 19.83
CA PHE A 129 -32.18 12.89 19.22
C PHE A 129 -32.84 11.91 20.21
N GLU A 130 -32.58 12.01 21.51
CA GLU A 130 -33.33 11.27 22.52
C GLU A 130 -34.77 11.76 22.63
N ASP A 131 -35.01 13.07 22.53
CA ASP A 131 -36.36 13.63 22.45
C ASP A 131 -37.11 13.14 21.20
N VAL A 132 -36.42 13.02 20.06
CA VAL A 132 -36.97 12.35 18.86
C VAL A 132 -37.37 10.91 19.17
N SER A 133 -36.56 10.17 19.92
CA SER A 133 -36.81 8.76 20.28
C SER A 133 -38.00 8.60 21.23
N ARG A 134 -38.31 9.62 22.04
CA ARG A 134 -39.50 9.66 22.91
C ARG A 134 -40.79 9.89 22.10
N VAL A 135 -40.68 10.62 21.00
CA VAL A 135 -41.82 10.89 20.09
C VAL A 135 -42.05 9.72 19.14
N ASP A 136 -40.98 9.14 18.62
CA ASP A 136 -41.00 7.99 17.72
C ASP A 136 -39.82 7.05 18.02
N SER A 137 -40.13 5.93 18.65
CA SER A 137 -39.14 4.93 19.05
C SER A 137 -38.67 4.03 17.92
N MET A 138 -39.30 4.07 16.74
CA MET A 138 -38.98 3.25 15.56
C MET A 138 -38.30 4.03 14.43
N PHE A 139 -38.05 5.33 14.62
CA PHE A 139 -37.38 6.15 13.61
C PHE A 139 -35.90 5.78 13.42
N LEU A 140 -35.63 4.87 12.47
CA LEU A 140 -34.31 4.31 12.16
C LEU A 140 -33.23 5.38 11.90
N PHE A 141 -33.55 6.42 11.14
CA PHE A 141 -32.61 7.51 10.82
C PHE A 141 -32.11 8.25 12.06
N ASN A 142 -32.88 8.28 13.14
CA ASN A 142 -32.45 8.86 14.40
C ASN A 142 -31.43 7.99 15.12
N TYR A 143 -31.64 6.67 15.14
CA TYR A 143 -30.68 5.75 15.74
C TYR A 143 -29.34 5.70 14.99
N TYR A 144 -29.31 5.91 13.67
CA TYR A 144 -28.03 6.08 12.96
C TYR A 144 -27.25 7.32 13.43
N LYS A 145 -27.95 8.42 13.78
CA LYS A 145 -27.31 9.61 14.36
C LYS A 145 -26.79 9.35 15.78
N LEU A 146 -27.61 8.69 16.61
CA LEU A 146 -27.21 8.29 17.96
C LEU A 146 -26.02 7.32 17.98
N LEU A 147 -25.98 6.35 17.04
CA LEU A 147 -24.82 5.47 16.85
C LEU A 147 -23.55 6.24 16.51
N TYR A 148 -23.64 7.20 15.59
CA TYR A 148 -22.50 8.03 15.22
C TYR A 148 -21.97 8.82 16.43
N ILE A 149 -22.88 9.39 17.24
CA ILE A 149 -22.51 10.11 18.47
C ILE A 149 -21.84 9.17 19.48
N ALA A 150 -22.45 8.02 19.75
CA ALA A 150 -21.91 7.03 20.70
C ALA A 150 -20.50 6.58 20.29
N ARG A 151 -20.27 6.36 18.99
CA ARG A 151 -18.93 6.05 18.47
C ARG A 151 -17.94 7.19 18.68
N LYS A 152 -18.33 8.43 18.37
CA LYS A 152 -17.47 9.62 18.57
C LYS A 152 -17.09 9.82 20.04
N GLN A 153 -17.96 9.40 20.95
CA GLN A 153 -17.73 9.40 22.40
C GLN A 153 -17.02 8.12 22.91
N LYS A 154 -16.72 7.17 22.01
CA LYS A 154 -16.19 5.83 22.33
C LYS A 154 -17.02 5.07 23.38
N ASN A 155 -18.33 5.31 23.43
CA ASN A 155 -19.23 4.68 24.39
C ASN A 155 -19.85 3.40 23.79
N LEU A 156 -19.26 2.25 24.14
CA LEU A 156 -19.67 0.95 23.61
C LEU A 156 -21.07 0.49 24.09
N GLN A 157 -21.43 0.80 25.34
CA GLN A 157 -22.72 0.41 25.90
C GLN A 157 -23.88 1.08 25.16
N GLU A 158 -23.77 2.40 24.96
CA GLU A 158 -24.78 3.16 24.23
C GLU A 158 -24.82 2.75 22.75
N PHE A 159 -23.65 2.54 22.15
CA PHE A 159 -23.56 2.06 20.77
C PHE A 159 -24.32 0.74 20.59
N ASN A 160 -24.08 -0.25 21.45
CA ASN A 160 -24.75 -1.55 21.38
C ASN A 160 -26.26 -1.44 21.64
N SER A 161 -26.66 -0.56 22.56
CA SER A 161 -28.09 -0.28 22.82
C SER A 161 -28.79 0.25 21.56
N TYR A 162 -28.24 1.27 20.91
CA TYR A 162 -28.82 1.83 19.69
C TYR A 162 -28.73 0.87 18.49
N ALA A 163 -27.63 0.12 18.37
CA ALA A 163 -27.46 -0.89 17.33
C ALA A 163 -28.52 -1.99 17.45
N SER A 164 -28.83 -2.44 18.67
CA SER A 164 -29.86 -3.45 18.92
C SER A 164 -31.24 -3.01 18.43
N LYS A 165 -31.58 -1.73 18.61
CA LYS A 165 -32.85 -1.14 18.15
C LYS A 165 -32.94 -1.12 16.63
N ILE A 166 -31.83 -0.82 15.94
CA ILE A 166 -31.78 -0.88 14.47
C ILE A 166 -31.88 -2.33 14.00
N LYS A 167 -31.15 -3.26 14.62
CA LYS A 167 -31.16 -4.70 14.26
C LYS A 167 -32.53 -5.35 14.42
N LYS A 168 -33.39 -4.87 15.32
CA LYS A 168 -34.79 -5.33 15.42
C LYS A 168 -35.61 -5.05 14.16
N CYS A 169 -35.35 -3.94 13.48
CA CYS A 169 -36.05 -3.57 12.25
C CYS A 169 -35.30 -4.00 10.98
N LEU A 170 -33.96 -4.00 11.02
CA LEU A 170 -33.08 -4.36 9.92
C LEU A 170 -31.97 -5.27 10.45
N PRO A 171 -32.19 -6.60 10.50
CA PRO A 171 -31.28 -7.56 11.12
C PRO A 171 -29.82 -7.45 10.64
N ILE A 172 -29.63 -7.22 9.34
CA ILE A 172 -28.34 -6.93 8.72
C ILE A 172 -28.35 -5.48 8.24
N SER A 173 -27.68 -4.60 8.97
CA SER A 173 -27.52 -3.19 8.59
C SER A 173 -26.06 -2.88 8.30
N GLU A 174 -25.76 -2.58 7.04
CA GLU A 174 -24.39 -2.27 6.59
C GLU A 174 -23.77 -1.11 7.40
N GLU A 175 -24.55 -0.04 7.63
CA GLU A 175 -24.11 1.11 8.40
C GLU A 175 -23.77 0.74 9.85
N VAL A 176 -24.56 -0.15 10.49
CA VAL A 176 -24.27 -0.60 11.86
C VAL A 176 -22.94 -1.36 11.90
N LEU A 177 -22.72 -2.30 10.97
CA LEU A 177 -21.49 -3.11 10.90
C LEU A 177 -20.26 -2.22 10.61
N VAL A 178 -20.39 -1.26 9.69
CA VAL A 178 -19.31 -0.29 9.39
C VAL A 178 -19.02 0.63 10.58
N GLN A 179 -20.02 1.10 11.32
CA GLN A 179 -19.77 1.94 12.50
C GLN A 179 -19.23 1.13 13.68
N ALA A 180 -19.66 -0.14 13.84
CA ALA A 180 -19.18 -1.05 14.89
C ALA A 180 -17.70 -1.35 14.69
N SER A 181 -17.29 -1.74 13.48
CA SER A 181 -15.88 -1.96 13.14
C SER A 181 -15.01 -0.73 13.39
N LYS A 182 -15.50 0.48 13.06
CA LYS A 182 -14.79 1.74 13.34
C LYS A 182 -14.65 2.00 14.83
N LEU A 183 -15.70 1.78 15.62
CA LEU A 183 -15.65 1.89 17.08
C LEU A 183 -14.63 0.93 17.67
N GLN A 184 -14.68 -0.34 17.25
CA GLN A 184 -13.77 -1.37 17.71
C GLN A 184 -12.31 -0.99 17.40
N PHE A 185 -12.04 -0.50 16.19
CA PHE A 185 -10.72 0.02 15.84
C PHE A 185 -10.30 1.21 16.71
N ASP A 186 -11.21 2.17 16.96
CA ASP A 186 -10.93 3.37 17.76
C ASP A 186 -10.61 3.03 19.23
N ILE A 187 -11.07 1.87 19.73
CA ILE A 187 -10.81 1.33 21.08
C ILE A 187 -9.54 0.48 21.09
N THR A 188 -9.46 -0.56 20.26
CA THR A 188 -8.39 -1.58 20.36
C THR A 188 -7.17 -1.28 19.52
N GLN A 189 -7.27 -0.36 18.57
CA GLN A 189 -6.22 -0.08 17.59
C GLN A 189 -5.81 -1.32 16.76
N SER A 190 -6.65 -2.36 16.73
CA SER A 190 -6.41 -3.64 16.03
C SER A 190 -7.24 -3.73 14.75
N CYS A 191 -6.58 -3.93 13.61
CA CYS A 191 -7.28 -4.19 12.34
C CYS A 191 -8.08 -5.50 12.40
N LYS A 192 -7.58 -6.52 13.11
CA LYS A 192 -8.21 -7.84 13.17
C LYS A 192 -9.58 -7.75 13.85
N ASP A 193 -9.65 -7.06 14.98
CA ASP A 193 -10.89 -6.93 15.75
C ASP A 193 -11.91 -6.09 14.98
N ALA A 194 -11.45 -5.01 14.33
CA ALA A 194 -12.28 -4.18 13.49
C ALA A 194 -12.87 -4.96 12.30
N ILE A 195 -12.06 -5.78 11.63
CA ILE A 195 -12.52 -6.57 10.47
C ILE A 195 -13.46 -7.70 10.91
N PHE A 196 -13.30 -8.24 12.12
CA PHE A 196 -14.20 -9.26 12.66
C PHE A 196 -15.66 -8.76 12.73
N GLU A 197 -15.86 -7.49 13.10
CA GLU A 197 -17.18 -6.84 13.11
C GLU A 197 -17.81 -6.72 11.71
N LEU A 198 -17.01 -6.84 10.63
CA LEU A 198 -17.50 -6.78 9.25
C LEU A 198 -17.84 -8.15 8.67
N LYS A 199 -17.68 -9.26 9.41
CA LYS A 199 -17.77 -10.63 8.86
C LYS A 199 -19.04 -10.88 8.04
N GLU A 200 -20.20 -10.37 8.50
CA GLU A 200 -21.48 -10.52 7.82
C GLU A 200 -21.53 -9.77 6.47
N LEU A 201 -20.79 -8.66 6.33
CA LEU A 201 -20.70 -7.94 5.05
C LEU A 201 -19.95 -8.71 3.98
N LYS A 202 -19.12 -9.69 4.35
CA LYS A 202 -18.33 -10.42 3.36
C LYS A 202 -19.24 -11.15 2.36
N ASP A 203 -20.36 -11.68 2.84
CA ASP A 203 -21.31 -12.42 2.03
C ASP A 203 -22.41 -11.51 1.46
N VAL A 204 -22.82 -10.48 2.21
CA VAL A 204 -23.91 -9.56 1.82
C VAL A 204 -23.44 -8.47 0.85
N ASN A 205 -22.30 -7.84 1.12
CA ASN A 205 -21.73 -6.77 0.29
C ASN A 205 -20.19 -6.85 0.29
N PRO A 206 -19.61 -7.83 -0.44
CA PRO A 206 -18.17 -8.03 -0.50
C PRO A 206 -17.38 -6.76 -0.87
N PRO A 207 -17.80 -5.93 -1.84
CA PRO A 207 -17.09 -4.68 -2.13
C PRO A 207 -16.98 -3.71 -0.95
N LEU A 208 -18.06 -3.55 -0.16
CA LEU A 208 -18.04 -2.70 1.03
C LEU A 208 -17.18 -3.30 2.14
N TYR A 209 -17.22 -4.63 2.32
CA TYR A 209 -16.35 -5.36 3.24
C TYR A 209 -14.87 -5.11 2.93
N TYR A 210 -14.45 -5.34 1.68
CA TYR A 210 -13.05 -5.19 1.29
C TYR A 210 -12.58 -3.73 1.33
N ARG A 211 -13.44 -2.78 0.93
CA ARG A 211 -13.12 -1.34 0.99
C ARG A 211 -12.93 -0.85 2.43
N THR A 212 -13.78 -1.31 3.34
CA THR A 212 -13.71 -0.92 4.76
C THR A 212 -12.53 -1.61 5.46
N SER A 213 -12.26 -2.87 5.10
CA SER A 213 -11.08 -3.59 5.58
C SER A 213 -9.77 -2.91 5.12
N ALA A 214 -9.70 -2.49 3.86
CA ALA A 214 -8.54 -1.77 3.33
C ALA A 214 -8.26 -0.47 4.10
N MET A 215 -9.32 0.29 4.44
CA MET A 215 -9.21 1.52 5.23
C MET A 215 -8.54 1.28 6.60
N PHE A 216 -8.78 0.15 7.26
CA PHE A 216 -8.13 -0.14 8.55
C PHE A 216 -6.64 -0.45 8.38
N TYR A 217 -6.28 -1.22 7.35
CA TYR A 217 -4.87 -1.46 7.03
C TYR A 217 -4.14 -0.18 6.62
N GLU A 218 -4.80 0.73 5.89
CA GLU A 218 -4.27 2.06 5.55
C GLU A 218 -3.94 2.88 6.81
N LYS A 219 -4.83 2.90 7.81
CA LYS A 219 -4.59 3.60 9.09
C LYS A 219 -3.39 3.06 9.89
N LYS A 220 -2.88 1.87 9.55
CA LYS A 220 -1.71 1.24 10.16
C LYS A 220 -0.53 1.16 9.20
N ASP A 221 -0.51 2.00 8.17
CA ASP A 221 0.52 2.06 7.12
C ASP A 221 0.81 0.70 6.47
N SER A 222 -0.16 -0.22 6.53
CA SER A 222 -0.04 -1.58 6.05
C SER A 222 -0.55 -1.68 4.60
N PHE A 223 0.04 -0.87 3.72
CA PHE A 223 -0.47 -0.64 2.36
C PHE A 223 -0.56 -1.90 1.50
N ASN A 224 0.35 -2.87 1.67
CA ASN A 224 0.28 -4.13 0.94
C ASN A 224 -0.96 -4.96 1.29
N GLN A 225 -1.40 -4.92 2.55
CA GLN A 225 -2.61 -5.62 3.00
C GLN A 225 -3.87 -4.89 2.52
N ALA A 226 -3.86 -3.55 2.57
CA ALA A 226 -4.91 -2.72 1.98
C ALA A 226 -5.09 -3.00 0.49
N LEU A 227 -4.00 -3.06 -0.28
CA LEU A 227 -4.02 -3.37 -1.71
C LEU A 227 -4.55 -4.79 -1.98
N ARG A 228 -4.22 -5.79 -1.16
CA ARG A 228 -4.79 -7.15 -1.27
C ARG A 228 -6.31 -7.12 -1.14
N CYS A 229 -6.85 -6.36 -0.19
CA CYS A 229 -8.30 -6.20 -0.06
C CYS A 229 -8.91 -5.54 -1.31
N LEU A 230 -8.31 -4.45 -1.80
CA LEU A 230 -8.87 -3.73 -2.95
C LEU A 230 -8.75 -4.50 -4.27
N HIS A 231 -7.77 -5.40 -4.43
CA HIS A 231 -7.67 -6.28 -5.60
C HIS A 231 -8.79 -7.30 -5.72
N LEU A 232 -9.45 -7.63 -4.60
CA LEU A 232 -10.63 -8.51 -4.59
C LEU A 232 -11.89 -7.78 -5.05
N ILE A 233 -11.78 -6.46 -5.24
CA ILE A 233 -12.79 -5.63 -5.90
C ILE A 233 -12.35 -5.47 -7.34
N ASP A 234 -13.22 -5.68 -8.32
CA ASP A 234 -12.90 -5.38 -9.72
C ASP A 234 -12.57 -3.89 -9.86
N VAL A 235 -11.28 -3.56 -9.94
CA VAL A 235 -10.77 -2.18 -10.00
C VAL A 235 -10.94 -1.59 -11.40
N LYS A 236 -10.92 -2.42 -12.45
CA LYS A 236 -10.83 -1.96 -13.84
C LYS A 236 -12.12 -1.28 -14.30
N ASN A 237 -13.27 -1.78 -13.86
CA ASN A 237 -14.60 -1.27 -14.25
C ASN A 237 -15.17 -0.22 -13.27
N ARG A 238 -14.35 0.37 -12.40
CA ARG A 238 -14.80 1.35 -11.39
C ARG A 238 -14.52 2.79 -11.82
N ARG A 239 -15.25 3.71 -11.16
CA ARG A 239 -15.10 5.17 -11.33
C ARG A 239 -13.66 5.61 -11.13
N ASP A 240 -13.26 6.69 -11.80
CA ASP A 240 -11.87 7.13 -11.84
C ASP A 240 -11.33 7.58 -10.47
N ASP A 241 -12.18 8.08 -9.58
CA ASP A 241 -11.83 8.34 -8.17
C ASP A 241 -11.33 7.09 -7.43
N PHE A 242 -11.90 5.92 -7.74
CA PHE A 242 -11.47 4.67 -7.13
C PHE A 242 -10.10 4.23 -7.67
N LYS A 243 -9.87 4.41 -8.97
CA LYS A 243 -8.56 4.15 -9.61
C LYS A 243 -7.49 5.08 -9.07
N LYS A 244 -7.78 6.38 -8.91
CA LYS A 244 -6.91 7.36 -8.25
C LYS A 244 -6.51 6.86 -6.87
N ARG A 245 -7.48 6.49 -6.04
CA ARG A 245 -7.21 5.99 -4.68
C ARG A 245 -6.31 4.74 -4.68
N VAL A 246 -6.54 3.80 -5.60
CA VAL A 246 -5.67 2.62 -5.75
C VAL A 246 -4.25 3.04 -6.17
N GLY A 247 -4.12 4.00 -7.08
CA GLY A 247 -2.84 4.59 -7.48
C GLY A 247 -2.07 5.24 -6.31
N GLU A 248 -2.77 5.99 -5.46
CA GLU A 248 -2.22 6.60 -4.23
C GLU A 248 -1.70 5.53 -3.25
N LEU A 249 -2.43 4.42 -3.10
CA LEU A 249 -1.99 3.32 -2.24
C LEU A 249 -0.75 2.61 -2.77
N TYR A 250 -0.63 2.45 -4.08
CA TYR A 250 0.61 1.93 -4.67
C TYR A 250 1.78 2.90 -4.50
N HIS A 251 1.54 4.22 -4.55
CA HIS A 251 2.56 5.22 -4.24
C HIS A 251 3.06 5.03 -2.80
N ASN A 252 2.15 4.99 -1.83
CA ASN A 252 2.48 4.81 -0.41
C ASN A 252 3.17 3.45 -0.15
N ALA A 253 2.82 2.41 -0.93
CA ALA A 253 3.48 1.11 -0.87
C ALA A 253 4.87 1.07 -1.56
N GLY A 254 5.35 2.18 -2.12
CA GLY A 254 6.63 2.26 -2.84
C GLY A 254 6.61 1.60 -4.23
N LYS A 255 5.44 1.22 -4.74
CA LYS A 255 5.26 0.54 -6.03
C LYS A 255 4.98 1.56 -7.13
N TYR A 256 5.93 2.45 -7.36
CA TYR A 256 5.76 3.66 -8.19
C TYR A 256 5.37 3.37 -9.64
N LYS A 257 5.90 2.30 -10.25
CA LYS A 257 5.53 1.91 -11.62
C LYS A 257 4.05 1.57 -11.73
N ILE A 258 3.54 0.72 -10.83
CA ILE A 258 2.13 0.33 -10.81
C ILE A 258 1.25 1.53 -10.44
N SER A 259 1.69 2.37 -9.49
CA SER A 259 1.02 3.62 -9.15
C SER A 259 0.79 4.49 -10.39
N ASN A 260 1.82 4.65 -11.24
CA ASN A 260 1.73 5.42 -12.47
C ASN A 260 0.71 4.86 -13.47
N ASP A 261 0.56 3.54 -13.56
CA ASP A 261 -0.43 2.90 -14.45
C ASP A 261 -1.86 3.35 -14.13
N TYR A 262 -2.16 3.67 -12.86
CA TYR A 262 -3.47 4.20 -12.43
C TYR A 262 -3.53 5.73 -12.46
N LEU A 263 -2.47 6.41 -12.04
CA LEU A 263 -2.49 7.87 -11.84
C LEU A 263 -2.31 8.66 -13.14
N ILE A 264 -1.59 8.13 -14.14
CA ILE A 264 -1.36 8.85 -15.41
C ILE A 264 -2.67 9.04 -16.20
N PRO A 265 -3.52 8.01 -16.42
CA PRO A 265 -4.81 8.21 -17.10
C PRO A 265 -5.69 9.23 -16.39
N PHE A 266 -5.82 9.11 -15.06
CA PHE A 266 -6.60 10.04 -14.24
C PHE A 266 -6.10 11.49 -14.37
N PHE A 267 -4.78 11.68 -14.34
CA PHE A 267 -4.18 13.01 -14.45
C PHE A 267 -4.38 13.66 -15.82
N LYS A 268 -4.34 12.87 -16.91
CA LYS A 268 -4.56 13.38 -18.27
C LYS A 268 -5.93 14.05 -18.42
N GLU A 269 -6.95 13.49 -17.78
CA GLU A 269 -8.33 13.97 -17.83
C GLU A 269 -8.58 15.11 -16.84
N ASN A 270 -8.17 14.94 -15.58
CA ASN A 270 -8.58 15.82 -14.48
C ASN A 270 -7.57 16.92 -14.15
N LYS A 271 -6.29 16.73 -14.51
CA LYS A 271 -5.17 17.66 -14.23
C LYS A 271 -5.04 18.11 -12.78
N GLU A 272 -5.41 17.25 -11.83
CA GLU A 272 -5.34 17.59 -10.40
C GLU A 272 -3.90 17.78 -9.90
N LYS A 273 -3.68 18.87 -9.13
CA LYS A 273 -2.38 19.20 -8.53
C LYS A 273 -1.86 18.11 -7.59
N HIS A 274 -2.73 17.49 -6.80
CA HIS A 274 -2.35 16.42 -5.88
C HIS A 274 -1.76 15.22 -6.64
N VAL A 275 -2.43 14.78 -7.71
CA VAL A 275 -1.97 13.66 -8.54
C VAL A 275 -0.69 14.03 -9.29
N ALA A 276 -0.56 15.25 -9.80
CA ALA A 276 0.69 15.73 -10.40
C ALA A 276 1.89 15.64 -9.44
N LYS A 277 1.69 16.00 -8.16
CA LYS A 277 2.73 15.87 -7.11
C LYS A 277 3.14 14.42 -6.91
N LEU A 278 2.18 13.50 -6.79
CA LEU A 278 2.46 12.07 -6.62
C LEU A 278 3.19 11.48 -7.83
N LEU A 279 2.74 11.82 -9.04
CA LEU A 279 3.40 11.41 -10.28
C LEU A 279 4.83 11.95 -10.38
N ALA A 280 5.07 13.21 -9.99
CA ALA A 280 6.41 13.78 -9.98
C ALA A 280 7.34 13.01 -9.02
N MET A 281 6.84 12.65 -7.82
CA MET A 281 7.58 11.82 -6.86
C MET A 281 7.83 10.41 -7.41
N ASN A 282 6.83 9.79 -8.04
CA ASN A 282 6.97 8.47 -8.66
C ASN A 282 8.04 8.48 -9.76
N PHE A 283 7.99 9.46 -10.66
CA PHE A 283 8.97 9.58 -11.74
C PHE A 283 10.38 9.83 -11.20
N TYR A 284 10.54 10.67 -10.17
CA TYR A 284 11.82 10.85 -9.49
C TYR A 284 12.36 9.52 -8.94
N ASN A 285 11.54 8.78 -8.19
CA ASN A 285 11.95 7.51 -7.59
C ASN A 285 12.21 6.40 -8.62
N LEU A 286 11.61 6.50 -9.82
CA LEU A 286 11.87 5.60 -10.94
C LEU A 286 13.10 6.02 -11.78
N GLY A 287 13.77 7.13 -11.44
CA GLY A 287 14.91 7.66 -12.19
C GLY A 287 14.52 8.41 -13.48
N ASN A 288 13.23 8.67 -13.71
CA ASN A 288 12.75 9.46 -14.84
C ASN A 288 12.64 10.94 -14.47
N TYR A 289 13.80 11.56 -14.26
CA TYR A 289 13.89 12.91 -13.72
C TYR A 289 13.34 13.98 -14.67
N GLN A 290 13.45 13.81 -15.98
CA GLN A 290 12.88 14.74 -16.96
C GLN A 290 11.34 14.83 -16.84
N SER A 291 10.67 13.70 -16.64
CA SER A 291 9.20 13.69 -16.45
C SER A 291 8.81 14.30 -15.10
N ALA A 292 9.61 14.08 -14.06
CA ALA A 292 9.42 14.72 -12.77
C ALA A 292 9.56 16.26 -12.86
N ILE A 293 10.57 16.76 -13.59
CA ILE A 293 10.78 18.20 -13.82
C ILE A 293 9.57 18.82 -14.53
N LYS A 294 9.08 18.21 -15.61
CA LYS A 294 7.89 18.70 -16.35
C LYS A 294 6.66 18.83 -15.46
N LEU A 295 6.43 17.87 -14.57
CA LEU A 295 5.32 17.94 -13.61
C LEU A 295 5.55 18.99 -12.53
N CYS A 296 6.80 19.18 -12.07
CA CYS A 296 7.13 20.28 -11.17
C CYS A 296 6.88 21.64 -11.83
N ASP A 297 7.21 21.81 -13.11
CA ASP A 297 6.92 23.03 -13.87
C ASP A 297 5.42 23.28 -13.99
N PHE A 298 4.64 22.22 -14.25
CA PHE A 298 3.18 22.30 -14.20
C PHE A 298 2.68 22.77 -12.83
N LEU A 299 3.18 22.19 -11.73
CA LEU A 299 2.79 22.59 -10.37
C LEU A 299 3.14 24.05 -10.08
N ILE A 300 4.37 24.46 -10.40
CA ILE A 300 4.88 25.83 -10.18
C ILE A 300 4.07 26.84 -11.00
N LYS A 301 3.73 26.51 -12.25
CA LYS A 301 2.90 27.38 -13.10
C LYS A 301 1.51 27.61 -12.53
N ASN A 302 0.92 26.59 -11.89
CA ASN A 302 -0.42 26.69 -11.31
C ASN A 302 -0.42 27.18 -9.85
N ASP A 303 0.71 27.12 -9.17
CA ASP A 303 0.91 27.58 -7.80
C ASP A 303 2.39 27.91 -7.59
N ASN A 304 2.73 29.19 -7.75
CA ASN A 304 4.10 29.68 -7.58
C ASN A 304 4.57 29.74 -6.11
N LYS A 305 3.69 29.43 -5.16
CA LYS A 305 4.01 29.26 -3.73
C LYS A 305 4.11 27.78 -3.33
N HIS A 306 4.08 26.86 -4.30
CA HIS A 306 4.22 25.43 -4.03
C HIS A 306 5.69 25.05 -3.74
N HIS A 307 6.16 25.37 -2.54
CA HIS A 307 7.55 25.15 -2.10
C HIS A 307 8.08 23.72 -2.37
N TYR A 308 7.26 22.67 -2.18
CA TYR A 308 7.68 21.29 -2.41
C TYR A 308 7.94 20.96 -3.89
N ALA A 309 7.32 21.70 -4.83
CA ALA A 309 7.54 21.49 -6.26
C ALA A 309 8.91 22.04 -6.67
N TYR A 310 9.32 23.19 -6.11
CA TYR A 310 10.67 23.71 -6.26
C TYR A 310 11.71 22.75 -5.67
N TYR A 311 11.45 22.22 -4.47
CA TYR A 311 12.32 21.21 -3.86
C TYR A 311 12.48 19.96 -4.73
N LEU A 312 11.37 19.36 -5.17
CA LEU A 312 11.39 18.14 -5.98
C LEU A 312 12.02 18.39 -7.36
N LYS A 313 11.86 19.59 -7.93
CA LYS A 313 12.56 20.03 -9.13
C LYS A 313 14.07 20.10 -8.90
N GLY A 314 14.51 20.70 -7.79
CA GLY A 314 15.92 20.74 -7.40
C GLY A 314 16.53 19.35 -7.26
N LEU A 315 15.83 18.42 -6.59
CA LEU A 315 16.24 17.02 -6.51
C LEU A 315 16.31 16.36 -7.88
N SER A 316 15.30 16.55 -8.72
CA SER A 316 15.25 15.92 -10.04
C SER A 316 16.35 16.45 -10.96
N VAL A 317 16.64 17.75 -10.94
CA VAL A 317 17.76 18.35 -11.70
C VAL A 317 19.08 17.78 -11.23
N LYS A 318 19.31 17.72 -9.91
CA LYS A 318 20.51 17.11 -9.32
C LYS A 318 20.69 15.64 -9.74
N SER A 319 19.62 14.85 -9.68
CA SER A 319 19.68 13.40 -9.89
C SER A 319 19.65 12.97 -11.36
N ASN A 320 19.21 13.83 -12.29
CA ASN A 320 19.21 13.56 -13.74
C ASN A 320 20.61 13.31 -14.32
N MET A 321 21.67 13.61 -13.59
CA MET A 321 23.05 13.46 -14.05
C MET A 321 23.68 12.19 -13.49
N THR A 322 23.57 11.08 -14.22
CA THR A 322 24.31 9.84 -13.90
C THR A 322 25.69 9.88 -14.53
N GLY A 323 26.70 10.29 -13.74
CA GLY A 323 28.11 10.07 -14.04
C GLY A 323 28.81 11.26 -14.71
N ILE A 324 29.84 11.77 -14.03
CA ILE A 324 30.89 12.66 -14.54
C ILE A 324 30.43 14.13 -14.73
N LEU A 325 30.53 14.91 -13.65
CA LEU A 325 31.31 16.16 -13.56
C LEU A 325 30.88 16.96 -12.33
N TYR A 326 31.72 16.91 -11.29
CA TYR A 326 31.86 18.01 -10.36
C TYR A 326 32.10 19.29 -11.18
N ARG A 327 31.24 20.30 -11.00
CA ARG A 327 31.19 21.59 -11.75
C ARG A 327 30.42 21.59 -13.09
N ASN A 328 29.14 21.22 -13.07
CA ASN A 328 28.22 21.53 -14.18
C ASN A 328 27.39 22.80 -13.87
N PRO A 329 27.14 23.73 -14.81
CA PRO A 329 26.32 24.94 -14.58
C PRO A 329 24.90 24.64 -14.09
N GLU A 330 24.39 23.42 -14.31
CA GLU A 330 23.05 23.01 -13.85
C GLU A 330 22.96 22.65 -12.36
N ASN A 331 24.08 22.40 -11.66
CA ASN A 331 24.05 22.30 -10.19
C ASN A 331 23.77 23.68 -9.55
N LEU A 332 24.13 24.79 -10.22
CA LEU A 332 23.71 26.14 -9.81
C LEU A 332 22.19 26.30 -9.96
N ILE A 333 21.61 25.61 -10.95
CA ILE A 333 20.16 25.57 -11.15
C ILE A 333 19.49 24.80 -10.00
N ALA A 334 20.05 23.68 -9.55
CA ALA A 334 19.53 22.97 -8.37
C ALA A 334 19.61 23.81 -7.08
N GLU A 335 20.75 24.48 -6.84
CA GLU A 335 20.94 25.41 -5.72
C GLU A 335 19.86 26.51 -5.73
N LYS A 336 19.61 27.13 -6.90
CA LYS A 336 18.56 28.14 -7.10
C LYS A 336 17.18 27.62 -6.70
N TRP A 337 16.83 26.40 -7.08
CA TRP A 337 15.52 25.83 -6.75
C TRP A 337 15.37 25.52 -5.26
N PHE A 338 16.43 25.02 -4.60
CA PHE A 338 16.40 24.81 -3.15
C PHE A 338 16.30 26.13 -2.39
N LYS A 339 17.08 27.16 -2.78
CA LYS A 339 16.97 28.52 -2.22
C LYS A 339 15.56 29.08 -2.39
N LYS A 340 14.91 28.85 -3.54
CA LYS A 340 13.52 29.28 -3.77
C LYS A 340 12.53 28.53 -2.89
N ALA A 341 12.71 27.22 -2.69
CA ALA A 341 11.87 26.44 -1.77
C ALA A 341 11.98 26.96 -0.33
N ILE A 342 13.20 27.24 0.15
CA ILE A 342 13.48 27.82 1.47
C ILE A 342 12.88 29.22 1.62
N ALA A 343 12.98 30.07 0.58
CA ALA A 343 12.42 31.41 0.60
C ALA A 343 10.88 31.44 0.70
N ILE A 344 10.22 30.36 0.26
CA ILE A 344 8.76 30.23 0.38
C ILE A 344 8.38 29.58 1.72
N ASP A 345 9.12 28.56 2.14
CA ASP A 345 8.92 27.87 3.42
C ASP A 345 10.28 27.50 4.04
N SER A 346 10.69 28.31 5.02
CA SER A 346 11.96 28.19 5.72
C SER A 346 11.90 27.23 6.90
N THR A 347 10.75 26.59 7.16
CA THR A 347 10.53 25.68 8.30
C THR A 347 10.82 24.21 7.97
N VAL A 348 11.09 23.91 6.69
CA VAL A 348 11.29 22.53 6.24
C VAL A 348 12.77 22.18 6.19
N GLN A 349 13.17 21.37 7.16
CA GLN A 349 14.54 20.91 7.36
C GLN A 349 15.23 20.30 6.13
N ARG A 350 14.55 19.38 5.43
CA ARG A 350 15.13 18.67 4.26
C ARG A 350 15.58 19.60 3.12
N TYR A 351 15.07 20.84 3.08
CA TYR A 351 15.49 21.82 2.07
C TYR A 351 16.91 22.31 2.34
N TYR A 352 17.25 22.58 3.61
CA TYR A 352 18.59 22.94 4.02
C TYR A 352 19.57 21.77 3.84
N ASN A 353 19.18 20.55 4.20
CA ASN A 353 20.01 19.35 4.00
C ASN A 353 20.37 19.13 2.52
N SER A 354 19.37 19.24 1.64
CA SER A 354 19.57 19.09 0.20
C SER A 354 20.42 20.22 -0.39
N LEU A 355 20.22 21.45 0.08
CA LEU A 355 21.04 22.60 -0.30
C LEU A 355 22.49 22.41 0.16
N ALA A 356 22.72 22.01 1.41
CA ALA A 356 24.06 21.74 1.96
C ALA A 356 24.80 20.70 1.11
N THR A 357 24.12 19.62 0.71
CA THR A 357 24.74 18.59 -0.15
C THR A 357 25.12 19.15 -1.52
N VAL A 358 24.31 20.02 -2.12
CA VAL A 358 24.65 20.66 -3.41
C VAL A 358 25.81 21.63 -3.27
N ILE A 359 25.83 22.43 -2.21
CA ILE A 359 26.91 23.38 -1.91
C ILE A 359 28.23 22.64 -1.65
N HIS A 360 28.19 21.54 -0.90
CA HIS A 360 29.35 20.67 -0.66
C HIS A 360 29.91 20.07 -1.96
N ASN A 361 29.05 19.66 -2.91
CA ASN A 361 29.49 19.22 -4.23
C ASN A 361 30.23 20.32 -5.03
N PHE A 362 30.08 21.59 -4.65
CA PHE A 362 30.84 22.71 -5.18
C PHE A 362 32.07 23.09 -4.34
N GLN A 363 32.45 22.29 -3.35
CA GLN A 363 33.59 22.51 -2.45
C GLN A 363 33.47 23.79 -1.60
N ARG A 364 32.24 24.27 -1.38
CA ARG A 364 31.93 25.45 -0.54
C ARG A 364 31.57 25.00 0.87
N GLU A 365 32.54 24.43 1.58
CA GLU A 365 32.29 23.72 2.83
C GLU A 365 31.68 24.59 3.93
N ASP A 366 32.16 25.82 4.12
CA ASP A 366 31.67 26.70 5.18
C ASP A 366 30.18 27.09 4.98
N GLU A 367 29.77 27.32 3.73
CA GLU A 367 28.36 27.58 3.40
C GLU A 367 27.49 26.33 3.57
N ALA A 368 28.03 25.13 3.26
CA ALA A 368 27.31 23.88 3.49
C ALA A 368 27.08 23.65 5.00
N LEU A 369 28.09 23.93 5.82
CA LEU A 369 27.98 23.88 7.28
C LEU A 369 26.99 24.90 7.82
N GLU A 370 26.93 26.12 7.27
CA GLU A 370 25.92 27.11 7.65
C GLU A 370 24.49 26.57 7.40
N MET A 371 24.26 25.90 6.26
CA MET A 371 22.95 25.30 5.98
C MET A 371 22.63 24.13 6.92
N ILE A 372 23.64 23.32 7.27
CA ILE A 372 23.49 22.27 8.30
C ILE A 372 23.10 22.89 9.65
N GLU A 373 23.73 23.98 10.08
CA GLU A 373 23.38 24.65 11.32
C GLU A 373 21.94 25.19 11.30
N LYS A 374 21.51 25.80 10.20
CA LYS A 374 20.10 26.22 10.03
C LYS A 374 19.14 25.03 10.10
N SER A 375 19.53 23.90 9.54
CA SER A 375 18.76 22.66 9.61
C SER A 375 18.65 22.12 11.05
N LEU A 376 19.75 22.14 11.81
CA LEU A 376 19.79 21.70 13.22
C LEU A 376 19.09 22.68 14.18
N GLN A 377 18.99 23.96 13.83
CA GLN A 377 18.20 24.94 14.59
C GLN A 377 16.69 24.65 14.51
N LEU A 378 16.22 24.09 13.38
CA LEU A 378 14.81 23.68 13.22
C LEU A 378 14.50 22.39 13.98
N ASP A 379 15.38 21.40 13.88
CA ASP A 379 15.29 20.15 14.66
C ASP A 379 16.69 19.58 14.93
N SER A 380 17.14 19.76 16.16
CA SER A 380 18.46 19.28 16.62
C SER A 380 18.57 17.75 16.72
N LEU A 381 17.44 17.04 16.69
CA LEU A 381 17.38 15.57 16.83
C LEU A 381 17.08 14.86 15.50
N ASN A 382 17.21 15.57 14.37
CA ASN A 382 17.03 14.98 13.07
C ASN A 382 18.28 14.21 12.61
N ILE A 383 18.18 12.88 12.53
CA ILE A 383 19.28 11.99 12.16
C ILE A 383 19.82 12.28 10.74
N GLU A 384 18.95 12.57 9.78
CA GLU A 384 19.34 12.82 8.38
C GLU A 384 20.26 14.05 8.27
N THR A 385 20.01 15.08 9.08
CA THR A 385 20.83 16.29 9.11
C THR A 385 22.23 16.00 9.64
N TRP A 386 22.34 15.20 10.71
CA TRP A 386 23.63 14.73 11.22
C TRP A 386 24.33 13.85 10.18
N ASP A 387 23.62 13.00 9.45
CA ASP A 387 24.18 12.20 8.35
C ASP A 387 24.74 13.07 7.22
N VAL A 388 24.02 14.11 6.81
CA VAL A 388 24.52 15.09 5.83
C VAL A 388 25.75 15.83 6.37
N ALA A 389 25.72 16.24 7.64
CA ALA A 389 26.87 16.91 8.27
C ALA A 389 28.13 16.04 8.30
N MET A 390 27.96 14.73 8.52
CA MET A 390 29.05 13.76 8.46
C MET A 390 29.63 13.64 7.05
N VAL A 391 28.80 13.67 6.00
CA VAL A 391 29.29 13.66 4.61
C VAL A 391 30.06 14.94 4.29
N VAL A 392 29.55 16.10 4.70
CA VAL A 392 30.21 17.40 4.45
C VAL A 392 31.57 17.50 5.14
N LEU A 393 31.71 16.92 6.33
CA LEU A 393 32.95 16.95 7.11
C LEU A 393 33.89 15.76 6.84
N MET A 394 33.62 14.95 5.81
CA MET A 394 34.45 13.80 5.47
C MET A 394 35.92 14.21 5.34
N ASP A 395 36.82 13.38 5.89
CA ASP A 395 38.27 13.60 5.96
C ASP A 395 38.74 14.77 6.87
N GLN A 396 37.82 15.40 7.63
CA GLN A 396 38.13 16.44 8.62
C GLN A 396 38.01 15.93 10.06
N SER A 397 38.79 14.89 10.41
CA SER A 397 38.68 14.10 11.66
C SER A 397 38.46 14.91 12.95
N LYS A 398 39.15 16.05 13.14
CA LYS A 398 38.96 16.91 14.33
C LYS A 398 37.55 17.51 14.39
N LYS A 399 37.01 17.96 13.25
CA LYS A 399 35.66 18.53 13.15
C LYS A 399 34.59 17.45 13.25
N GLU A 400 34.83 16.27 12.68
CA GLU A 400 33.94 15.10 12.83
C GLU A 400 33.78 14.72 14.31
N ARG A 401 34.89 14.61 15.06
CA ARG A 401 34.83 14.31 16.50
C ARG A 401 34.07 15.38 17.29
N ALA A 402 34.28 16.66 16.97
CA ALA A 402 33.54 17.76 17.59
C ALA A 402 32.04 17.69 17.28
N LEU A 403 31.67 17.34 16.04
CA LEU A 403 30.29 17.11 15.61
C LEU A 403 29.67 15.94 16.39
N GLY A 404 30.40 14.84 16.57
CA GLY A 404 29.98 13.69 17.38
C GLY A 404 29.68 14.07 18.82
N LYS A 405 30.54 14.86 19.47
CA LYS A 405 30.30 15.37 20.83
C LYS A 405 29.05 16.25 20.92
N ARG A 406 28.83 17.12 19.92
CA ARG A 406 27.61 17.95 19.85
C ARG A 406 26.36 17.09 19.70
N MET A 407 26.41 16.08 18.84
CA MET A 407 25.32 15.12 18.64
C MET A 407 25.03 14.37 19.94
N ILE A 408 26.05 13.84 20.62
CA ILE A 408 25.89 13.17 21.94
C ILE A 408 25.16 14.10 22.91
N ASN A 409 25.62 15.35 23.08
CA ASN A 409 24.98 16.29 24.01
C ASN A 409 23.49 16.53 23.71
N ALA A 410 23.13 16.70 22.42
CA ALA A 410 21.75 16.90 22.00
C ALA A 410 20.87 15.68 22.31
N TYR A 411 21.33 14.48 21.92
CA TYR A 411 20.59 13.25 22.13
C TYR A 411 20.59 12.78 23.59
N GLU A 412 21.61 13.08 24.39
CA GLU A 412 21.62 12.76 25.83
C GLU A 412 20.56 13.58 26.57
N LYS A 413 20.39 14.85 26.20
CA LYS A 413 19.31 15.68 26.76
C LYS A 413 17.93 15.10 26.44
N ALA A 414 17.70 14.69 25.19
CA ALA A 414 16.43 14.09 24.77
C ALA A 414 16.19 12.72 25.43
N PHE A 415 17.23 11.89 25.50
CA PHE A 415 17.19 10.58 26.13
C PHE A 415 16.92 10.64 27.64
N LYS A 416 17.41 11.67 28.34
CA LYS A 416 17.07 11.91 29.76
C LYS A 416 15.58 12.23 29.95
N GLN A 417 14.93 12.84 28.96
CA GLN A 417 13.49 13.15 29.02
C GLN A 417 12.64 11.92 28.70
N ASP A 418 13.03 11.14 27.69
CA ASP A 418 12.35 9.90 27.32
C ASP A 418 13.35 8.82 26.92
N SER A 419 13.69 7.98 27.89
CA SER A 419 14.64 6.86 27.69
C SER A 419 14.02 5.66 26.98
N SER A 420 12.71 5.68 26.71
CA SER A 420 11.98 4.63 25.99
C SER A 420 11.93 4.85 24.48
N ASN A 421 12.35 6.03 24.01
CA ASN A 421 12.42 6.35 22.59
C ASN A 421 13.65 5.69 21.93
N ALA A 422 13.40 4.72 21.05
CA ALA A 422 14.45 3.99 20.33
C ALA A 422 15.31 4.90 19.43
N ASN A 423 14.73 5.95 18.84
CA ASN A 423 15.46 6.86 17.95
C ASN A 423 16.50 7.70 18.72
N TYR A 424 16.24 8.03 19.98
CA TYR A 424 17.22 8.73 20.80
C TYR A 424 18.42 7.85 21.13
N SER A 425 18.17 6.58 21.45
CA SER A 425 19.24 5.58 21.61
C SER A 425 20.04 5.43 20.31
N PHE A 426 19.37 5.37 19.16
CA PHE A 426 20.05 5.28 17.87
C PHE A 426 20.91 6.52 17.55
N GLY A 427 20.39 7.72 17.84
CA GLY A 427 21.14 8.97 17.70
C GLY A 427 22.37 9.03 18.61
N LEU A 428 22.26 8.59 19.87
CA LEU A 428 23.41 8.44 20.77
C LEU A 428 24.45 7.49 20.19
N ALA A 429 24.03 6.34 19.67
CA ALA A 429 24.97 5.38 19.09
C ALA A 429 25.75 5.96 17.91
N LYS A 430 25.08 6.69 17.01
CA LYS A 430 25.73 7.42 15.92
C LYS A 430 26.67 8.52 16.44
N GLY A 431 26.25 9.28 17.45
CA GLY A 431 27.07 10.32 18.08
C GLY A 431 28.35 9.76 18.71
N TYR A 432 28.25 8.66 19.47
CA TYR A 432 29.40 7.97 20.08
C TYR A 432 30.34 7.39 19.01
N LYS A 433 29.79 6.79 17.94
CA LYS A 433 30.58 6.33 16.78
C LYS A 433 31.35 7.46 16.11
N LEU A 434 30.70 8.63 15.94
CA LEU A 434 31.31 9.78 15.30
C LEU A 434 32.40 10.43 16.19
N ALA A 435 32.13 10.55 17.48
CA ALA A 435 33.03 11.17 18.46
C ALA A 435 34.32 10.38 18.70
N SER A 436 34.30 9.05 18.51
CA SER A 436 35.47 8.21 18.72
C SER A 436 36.54 8.46 17.65
N GLU A 437 36.21 8.43 16.35
CA GLU A 437 37.26 8.38 15.31
C GLU A 437 36.96 9.09 13.98
N GLY A 438 35.79 9.69 13.77
CA GLY A 438 35.41 10.07 12.40
C GLY A 438 35.05 8.83 11.56
N LEU A 439 34.17 8.96 10.56
CA LEU A 439 33.47 7.80 9.98
C LEU A 439 34.37 6.83 9.17
N PHE A 440 35.62 7.21 8.88
CA PHE A 440 36.46 6.57 7.86
C PHE A 440 37.89 6.18 8.32
N SER A 441 38.18 6.16 9.62
CA SER A 441 39.42 5.60 10.16
C SER A 441 39.53 4.10 9.80
N LYS A 442 40.38 3.79 8.80
CA LYS A 442 40.55 2.45 8.22
C LYS A 442 41.37 1.49 9.11
N TYR A 443 41.86 1.93 10.27
CA TYR A 443 42.81 1.16 11.08
C TYR A 443 42.31 0.98 12.52
N SER A 444 42.02 -0.29 12.86
CA SER A 444 42.06 -0.87 14.21
C SER A 444 41.39 -0.07 15.33
N ILE A 445 40.08 -0.24 15.46
CA ILE A 445 39.27 0.39 16.51
C ILE A 445 39.55 -0.25 17.89
N PRO A 446 39.89 0.54 18.93
CA PRO A 446 39.54 0.26 20.32
C PRO A 446 38.13 0.79 20.57
N TYR A 447 37.20 -0.13 20.81
CA TYR A 447 35.77 0.08 20.91
C TYR A 447 35.33 1.20 21.86
N ASP A 448 34.35 2.02 21.45
CA ASP A 448 33.44 2.64 22.41
C ASP A 448 32.22 1.71 22.62
N ASN A 449 32.25 0.97 23.73
CA ASN A 449 31.17 0.10 24.19
C ASN A 449 29.80 0.81 24.21
N LYS A 450 29.77 2.14 24.32
CA LYS A 450 28.52 2.92 24.36
C LYS A 450 27.77 2.89 23.03
N SER A 451 28.44 2.93 21.87
CA SER A 451 27.74 2.90 20.58
C SER A 451 26.98 1.58 20.38
N ILE A 452 27.66 0.46 20.62
CA ILE A 452 27.06 -0.88 20.57
C ILE A 452 25.95 -1.02 21.63
N TYR A 453 26.19 -0.53 22.85
CA TYR A 453 25.20 -0.54 23.93
C TYR A 453 23.90 0.17 23.52
N TYR A 454 24.00 1.38 22.97
CA TYR A 454 22.84 2.16 22.57
C TYR A 454 22.14 1.59 21.33
N LEU A 455 22.87 0.97 20.40
CA LEU A 455 22.26 0.21 19.28
C LEU A 455 21.46 -0.99 19.78
N LYS A 456 22.02 -1.80 20.69
CA LYS A 456 21.31 -2.92 21.32
C LYS A 456 20.07 -2.44 22.07
N LYS A 457 20.16 -1.28 22.76
CA LYS A 457 19.02 -0.66 23.43
C LYS A 457 17.95 -0.20 22.44
N ALA A 458 18.32 0.44 21.33
CA ALA A 458 17.40 0.84 20.28
C ALA A 458 16.64 -0.36 19.68
N ILE A 459 17.34 -1.47 19.40
CA ILE A 459 16.73 -2.72 18.92
C ILE A 459 15.76 -3.29 19.95
N LYS A 460 16.13 -3.29 21.24
CA LYS A 460 15.25 -3.78 22.32
C LYS A 460 13.97 -2.95 22.44
N LEU A 461 14.06 -1.63 22.30
CA LEU A 461 12.92 -0.71 22.38
C LEU A 461 12.02 -0.79 21.15
N TYR A 462 12.60 -0.92 19.95
CA TYR A 462 11.84 -1.00 18.71
C TYR A 462 12.49 -1.99 17.71
N PRO A 463 12.15 -3.29 17.80
CA PRO A 463 12.77 -4.35 16.99
C PRO A 463 12.44 -4.32 15.50
N HIS A 464 11.50 -3.47 15.06
CA HIS A 464 11.00 -3.43 13.68
C HIS A 464 11.63 -2.32 12.82
N ASN A 465 12.72 -1.69 13.27
CA ASN A 465 13.52 -0.79 12.44
C ASN A 465 14.76 -1.51 11.88
N PHE A 466 14.81 -1.64 10.55
CA PHE A 466 15.89 -2.32 9.84
C PHE A 466 17.25 -1.61 9.98
N ASP A 467 17.26 -0.28 10.07
CA ASP A 467 18.50 0.50 10.12
C ASP A 467 19.31 0.22 11.40
N PHE A 468 18.63 -0.11 12.51
CA PHE A 468 19.31 -0.46 13.76
C PHE A 468 20.14 -1.75 13.61
N TYR A 469 19.60 -2.76 12.94
CA TYR A 469 20.32 -4.02 12.66
C TYR A 469 21.44 -3.79 11.66
N LYS A 470 21.20 -2.98 10.64
CA LYS A 470 22.22 -2.64 9.63
C LYS A 470 23.42 -1.95 10.28
N GLU A 471 23.19 -0.92 11.10
CA GLU A 471 24.26 -0.20 11.78
C GLU A 471 25.01 -1.09 12.79
N LEU A 472 24.31 -1.92 13.58
CA LEU A 472 24.99 -2.83 14.50
C LEU A 472 25.81 -3.90 13.78
N ASN A 473 25.33 -4.41 12.64
CA ASN A 473 26.14 -5.31 11.79
C ASN A 473 27.41 -4.61 11.28
N LEU A 474 27.29 -3.37 10.80
CA LEU A 474 28.45 -2.59 10.37
C LEU A 474 29.46 -2.43 11.52
N MET A 475 28.98 -2.12 12.73
CA MET A 475 29.84 -2.04 13.92
C MET A 475 30.57 -3.36 14.20
N TYR A 476 29.88 -4.50 14.14
CA TYR A 476 30.51 -5.82 14.31
C TYR A 476 31.48 -6.19 13.18
N SER A 477 31.24 -5.70 11.97
CA SER A 477 32.09 -6.00 10.80
C SER A 477 33.41 -5.23 10.81
N TYR A 478 33.44 -4.01 11.35
CA TYR A 478 34.64 -3.17 11.44
C TYR A 478 35.45 -3.38 12.74
N CYS A 479 35.00 -4.30 13.60
CA CYS A 479 35.68 -4.72 14.82
C CYS A 479 37.08 -5.28 14.59
N SER A 480 38.07 -4.79 15.34
CA SER A 480 39.37 -5.45 15.49
C SER A 480 39.23 -6.84 16.17
N GLU A 481 38.36 -6.95 17.18
CA GLU A 481 38.00 -8.22 17.85
C GLU A 481 36.78 -8.92 17.19
N ARG A 482 36.69 -8.96 15.85
CA ARG A 482 35.53 -9.55 15.13
C ARG A 482 35.15 -10.96 15.65
N GLU A 483 36.15 -11.74 16.06
CA GLU A 483 35.96 -13.09 16.59
C GLU A 483 35.09 -13.13 17.87
N LYS A 484 35.18 -12.10 18.73
CA LYS A 484 34.41 -12.00 19.98
C LYS A 484 32.91 -11.85 19.72
N TYR A 485 32.53 -11.08 18.71
CA TYR A 485 31.13 -10.77 18.41
C TYR A 485 30.52 -11.69 17.34
N LYS A 486 31.28 -12.66 16.83
CA LYS A 486 30.85 -13.58 15.77
C LYS A 486 29.53 -14.30 16.07
N ASN A 487 29.37 -14.81 17.29
CA ASN A 487 28.12 -15.46 17.72
C ASN A 487 26.96 -14.46 17.84
N GLU A 488 27.21 -13.28 18.41
CA GLU A 488 26.20 -12.22 18.51
C GLU A 488 25.78 -11.69 17.14
N LEU A 489 26.71 -11.58 16.20
CA LEU A 489 26.46 -11.19 14.82
C LEU A 489 25.55 -12.19 14.11
N ILE A 490 25.80 -13.48 14.27
CA ILE A 490 24.93 -14.53 13.71
C ILE A 490 23.51 -14.39 14.27
N GLU A 491 23.34 -14.20 15.58
CA GLU A 491 22.03 -14.02 16.19
C GLU A 491 21.33 -12.73 15.73
N LEU A 492 22.08 -11.63 15.60
CA LEU A 492 21.58 -10.37 15.05
C LEU A 492 21.06 -10.55 13.61
N LEU A 493 21.80 -11.27 12.77
CA LEU A 493 21.42 -11.51 11.38
C LEU A 493 20.23 -12.48 11.26
N LYS A 494 20.14 -13.49 12.13
CA LYS A 494 18.94 -14.34 12.25
C LYS A 494 17.72 -13.53 12.67
N MET A 495 17.86 -12.63 13.65
CA MET A 495 16.79 -11.70 14.04
C MET A 495 16.40 -10.78 12.87
N THR A 496 17.38 -10.29 12.11
CA THR A 496 17.14 -9.47 10.91
C THR A 496 16.28 -10.23 9.90
N ILE A 497 16.58 -11.50 9.62
CA ILE A 497 15.78 -12.36 8.74
C ILE A 497 14.37 -12.60 9.33
N LYS A 498 14.27 -12.80 10.65
CA LYS A 498 12.99 -13.01 11.34
C LYS A 498 12.05 -11.80 11.21
N TYR A 499 12.56 -10.59 11.42
CA TYR A 499 11.76 -9.36 11.38
C TYR A 499 11.61 -8.79 9.96
N PHE A 500 12.54 -9.06 9.05
CA PHE A 500 12.54 -8.56 7.66
C PHE A 500 12.73 -9.70 6.64
N PRO A 501 11.83 -10.71 6.59
CA PRO A 501 12.01 -11.92 5.79
C PRO A 501 12.01 -11.70 4.27
N TYR A 502 11.51 -10.56 3.79
CA TYR A 502 11.50 -10.21 2.38
C TYR A 502 12.62 -9.24 1.98
N ASN A 503 13.54 -8.93 2.91
CA ASN A 503 14.73 -8.14 2.64
C ASN A 503 15.95 -9.07 2.47
N GLY A 504 16.60 -9.00 1.30
CA GLY A 504 17.74 -9.87 0.98
C GLY A 504 19.03 -9.57 1.76
N TYR A 505 19.12 -8.43 2.44
CA TYR A 505 20.33 -8.03 3.18
C TYR A 505 20.70 -9.03 4.29
N GLY A 506 19.77 -9.35 5.20
CA GLY A 506 20.06 -10.24 6.33
C GLY A 506 20.55 -11.62 5.89
N TYR A 507 19.96 -12.17 4.82
CA TYR A 507 20.41 -13.42 4.22
C TYR A 507 21.81 -13.31 3.61
N ARG A 508 22.10 -12.22 2.88
CA ARG A 508 23.40 -11.98 2.26
C ARG A 508 24.50 -11.91 3.32
N GLU A 509 24.30 -11.10 4.34
CA GLU A 509 25.30 -10.92 5.41
C GLU A 509 25.50 -12.21 6.20
N LEU A 510 24.43 -12.98 6.46
CA LEU A 510 24.54 -14.26 7.17
C LEU A 510 25.22 -15.34 6.32
N PHE A 511 24.97 -15.36 5.01
CA PHE A 511 25.68 -16.21 4.06
C PHE A 511 27.19 -15.93 4.13
N PHE A 512 27.59 -14.67 3.99
CA PHE A 512 29.00 -14.30 4.02
C PHE A 512 29.63 -14.52 5.39
N THR A 513 28.89 -14.29 6.46
CA THR A 513 29.34 -14.61 7.81
C THR A 513 29.66 -16.10 7.91
N TYR A 514 28.73 -17.02 7.61
CA TYR A 514 28.99 -18.46 7.67
C TYR A 514 30.11 -18.92 6.74
N ARG A 515 30.20 -18.34 5.55
CA ARG A 515 31.32 -18.60 4.62
C ARG A 515 32.66 -18.20 5.23
N ASP A 516 32.75 -17.02 5.84
CA ASP A 516 33.96 -16.56 6.53
C ASP A 516 34.32 -17.47 7.72
N LEU A 517 33.35 -18.22 8.27
CA LEU A 517 33.58 -19.24 9.32
C LEU A 517 33.91 -20.62 8.76
N GLU A 518 33.97 -20.75 7.43
CA GLU A 518 34.08 -22.02 6.71
C GLU A 518 32.93 -23.01 7.02
N ASP A 519 31.81 -22.54 7.58
CA ASP A 519 30.57 -23.32 7.77
C ASP A 519 29.72 -23.24 6.51
N TYR A 520 30.23 -23.87 5.46
CA TYR A 520 29.63 -23.73 4.14
C TYR A 520 28.25 -24.38 4.04
N GLU A 521 27.97 -25.41 4.84
CA GLU A 521 26.65 -26.07 4.86
C GLU A 521 25.55 -25.10 5.30
N LYS A 522 25.77 -24.38 6.41
CA LYS A 522 24.85 -23.32 6.84
C LYS A 522 24.80 -22.17 5.86
N ALA A 523 25.93 -21.79 5.25
CA ALA A 523 25.91 -20.77 4.20
C ALA A 523 24.98 -21.17 3.05
N ASN A 524 25.04 -22.43 2.59
CA ASN A 524 24.16 -22.92 1.53
C ASN A 524 22.68 -22.95 1.95
N ASP A 525 22.34 -23.37 3.17
CA ASP A 525 20.96 -23.28 3.68
C ASP A 525 20.40 -21.84 3.56
N ILE A 526 21.19 -20.86 3.99
CA ILE A 526 20.79 -19.45 3.92
C ILE A 526 20.61 -18.99 2.48
N TYR A 527 21.45 -19.42 1.54
CA TYR A 527 21.28 -19.13 0.12
C TYR A 527 19.98 -19.73 -0.44
N LEU A 528 19.66 -21.00 -0.11
CA LEU A 528 18.40 -21.64 -0.53
C LEU A 528 17.18 -20.93 0.04
N ARG A 529 17.26 -20.47 1.29
CA ARG A 529 16.20 -19.67 1.91
C ARG A 529 16.07 -18.29 1.26
N LEU A 530 17.18 -17.65 0.88
CA LEU A 530 17.18 -16.36 0.17
C LEU A 530 16.47 -16.46 -1.18
N ILE A 531 16.82 -17.43 -2.03
CA ILE A 531 16.21 -17.56 -3.36
C ILE A 531 14.72 -17.88 -3.29
N LYS A 532 14.28 -18.56 -2.22
CA LYS A 532 12.85 -18.82 -1.96
C LYS A 532 12.11 -17.58 -1.48
N ALA A 533 12.72 -16.80 -0.58
CA ALA A 533 12.10 -15.63 0.04
C ALA A 533 12.14 -14.38 -0.84
N VAL A 534 13.24 -14.15 -1.55
CA VAL A 534 13.52 -12.93 -2.34
C VAL A 534 14.13 -13.30 -3.71
N PRO A 535 13.37 -13.94 -4.61
CA PRO A 535 13.90 -14.54 -5.84
C PRO A 535 14.53 -13.55 -6.84
N ASN A 536 14.24 -12.25 -6.73
CA ASN A 536 14.78 -11.20 -7.61
C ASN A 536 15.78 -10.27 -6.89
N TYR A 537 16.42 -10.73 -5.81
CA TYR A 537 17.41 -9.92 -5.11
C TYR A 537 18.67 -9.71 -5.98
N SER A 538 19.09 -8.46 -6.17
CA SER A 538 20.15 -8.06 -7.11
C SER A 538 21.51 -8.71 -6.84
N TYR A 539 21.78 -9.13 -5.61
CA TYR A 539 23.06 -9.74 -5.22
C TYR A 539 23.07 -11.27 -5.22
N ILE A 540 22.00 -11.94 -5.69
CA ILE A 540 21.96 -13.41 -5.78
C ILE A 540 23.10 -13.97 -6.63
N ASP A 541 23.42 -13.32 -7.75
CA ASP A 541 24.49 -13.77 -8.62
C ASP A 541 25.89 -13.62 -7.97
N GLN A 542 26.08 -12.59 -7.14
CA GLN A 542 27.31 -12.43 -6.34
C GLN A 542 27.51 -13.58 -5.35
N ILE A 543 26.45 -13.95 -4.62
CA ILE A 543 26.47 -15.07 -3.67
C ILE A 543 26.72 -16.38 -4.42
N ARG A 544 26.03 -16.59 -5.55
CA ARG A 544 26.21 -17.78 -6.38
C ARG A 544 27.64 -17.93 -6.88
N ASN A 545 28.26 -16.86 -7.36
CA ASN A 545 29.66 -16.86 -7.80
C ASN A 545 30.62 -17.21 -6.65
N SER A 546 30.34 -16.72 -5.43
CA SER A 546 31.12 -17.06 -4.24
C SER A 546 31.04 -18.56 -3.89
N ILE A 547 29.84 -19.16 -3.95
CA ILE A 547 29.68 -20.61 -3.73
C ILE A 547 30.49 -21.43 -4.75
N TYR A 548 30.53 -21.00 -6.02
CA TYR A 548 31.31 -21.69 -7.06
C TYR A 548 32.82 -21.59 -6.84
N SER A 549 33.34 -20.44 -6.37
CA SER A 549 34.76 -20.31 -6.06
C SER A 549 35.17 -21.22 -4.90
N ASP A 550 34.35 -21.29 -3.86
CA ASP A 550 34.66 -22.07 -2.66
C ASP A 550 34.70 -23.58 -2.98
N ARG A 551 33.79 -24.07 -3.82
CA ARG A 551 33.81 -25.47 -4.29
C ARG A 551 35.11 -25.86 -5.00
N LYS A 552 35.66 -24.95 -5.81
CA LYS A 552 36.90 -25.19 -6.55
C LYS A 552 38.10 -25.27 -5.60
N LYS A 553 38.09 -24.46 -4.52
CA LYS A 553 39.17 -24.41 -3.52
C LYS A 553 39.12 -25.59 -2.53
N TYR A 554 37.93 -26.05 -2.13
CA TYR A 554 37.76 -27.03 -1.05
C TYR A 554 37.17 -28.39 -1.50
N ASN A 555 37.17 -28.67 -2.81
CA ASN A 555 36.71 -29.93 -3.44
C ASN A 555 35.36 -30.45 -2.89
N TRP A 556 34.40 -29.54 -2.74
CA TRP A 556 33.20 -29.78 -1.95
C TRP A 556 32.03 -30.32 -2.79
N THR A 557 31.75 -31.62 -2.60
CA THR A 557 30.83 -32.44 -3.42
C THR A 557 29.35 -32.38 -2.99
N LYS A 558 29.02 -31.89 -1.79
CA LYS A 558 27.67 -32.00 -1.17
C LYS A 558 26.67 -30.87 -1.44
N LEU A 559 26.98 -29.92 -2.30
CA LEU A 559 26.01 -28.90 -2.71
C LEU A 559 25.09 -29.48 -3.80
N PRO A 560 23.76 -29.60 -3.59
CA PRO A 560 22.87 -29.87 -4.69
C PRO A 560 23.03 -28.72 -5.68
N VAL A 561 23.52 -29.03 -6.88
CA VAL A 561 23.24 -28.22 -8.05
C VAL A 561 21.77 -28.48 -8.38
N GLU A 562 20.88 -28.00 -7.53
CA GLU A 562 19.67 -27.38 -8.04
C GLU A 562 20.02 -25.91 -8.34
N VAL A 563 21.04 -25.71 -9.19
CA VAL A 563 20.79 -24.83 -10.35
C VAL A 563 19.47 -25.35 -10.84
N TYR A 564 18.43 -24.53 -10.81
CA TYR A 564 17.23 -24.76 -11.58
C TYR A 564 17.56 -25.73 -12.73
N LYS A 565 17.28 -27.03 -12.53
CA LYS A 565 16.55 -27.74 -13.55
C LYS A 565 15.21 -27.01 -13.55
N SER A 566 15.20 -25.78 -14.07
CA SER A 566 13.98 -25.16 -14.52
C SER A 566 13.68 -25.89 -15.81
N THR A 567 13.25 -27.13 -15.68
CA THR A 567 12.25 -27.69 -16.57
C THR A 567 10.91 -27.04 -16.22
N SER A 568 10.89 -25.70 -16.10
CA SER A 568 9.66 -24.95 -16.02
C SER A 568 9.21 -24.74 -17.45
N TRP A 569 8.76 -25.85 -18.05
CA TRP A 569 8.18 -25.90 -19.39
C TRP A 569 7.01 -24.91 -19.54
N LYS A 570 6.47 -24.37 -18.44
CA LYS A 570 5.48 -23.29 -18.41
C LYS A 570 5.86 -22.03 -19.18
N TYR A 571 7.16 -21.75 -19.34
CA TYR A 571 7.62 -20.59 -20.12
C TYR A 571 7.88 -20.94 -21.59
N LEU A 572 7.82 -22.23 -21.95
CA LEU A 572 8.12 -22.69 -23.30
C LEU A 572 7.18 -22.00 -24.30
N ASP A 573 5.87 -22.02 -24.04
CA ASP A 573 4.88 -21.40 -24.92
C ASP A 573 5.07 -19.88 -25.09
N SER A 574 5.46 -19.18 -24.02
CA SER A 574 5.74 -17.74 -24.09
C SER A 574 6.99 -17.44 -24.92
N ILE A 575 8.03 -18.25 -24.80
CA ILE A 575 9.31 -18.06 -25.49
C ILE A 575 9.19 -18.49 -26.95
N THR A 576 8.48 -19.58 -27.22
CA THR A 576 8.22 -20.06 -28.58
C THR A 576 7.37 -19.05 -29.33
N ASN A 577 6.30 -18.51 -28.73
CA ASN A 577 5.47 -17.45 -29.33
C ASN A 577 6.29 -16.20 -29.70
N VAL A 578 7.27 -15.82 -28.89
CA VAL A 578 8.15 -14.69 -29.22
C VAL A 578 9.05 -15.07 -30.39
N LEU A 579 9.73 -16.22 -30.31
CA LEU A 579 10.72 -16.65 -31.29
C LEU A 579 10.14 -17.06 -32.65
N SER A 580 8.93 -17.61 -32.72
CA SER A 580 8.32 -18.16 -33.95
C SER A 580 7.63 -17.11 -34.82
N ASN A 581 7.30 -15.94 -34.29
CA ASN A 581 6.43 -14.97 -34.97
C ASN A 581 7.17 -14.00 -35.91
N LYS A 582 8.50 -14.02 -35.99
CA LYS A 582 9.31 -13.06 -36.75
C LYS A 582 10.63 -13.67 -37.23
N ASP A 583 11.21 -13.07 -38.28
CA ASP A 583 12.61 -13.32 -38.66
C ASP A 583 13.53 -12.49 -37.76
N TRP A 584 14.57 -13.11 -37.20
CA TRP A 584 15.45 -12.45 -36.23
C TRP A 584 16.83 -12.17 -36.82
N THR A 585 17.34 -10.95 -36.66
CA THR A 585 18.72 -10.58 -37.00
C THR A 585 19.58 -10.51 -35.74
N SER A 586 20.79 -11.07 -35.78
CA SER A 586 21.74 -10.98 -34.66
C SER A 586 22.69 -9.80 -34.88
N ASP A 587 22.27 -8.59 -34.53
CA ASP A 587 23.13 -7.40 -34.69
C ASP A 587 24.07 -7.27 -33.48
N GLN A 588 25.24 -7.92 -33.56
CA GLN A 588 26.47 -7.46 -32.91
C GLN A 588 27.62 -7.55 -33.93
N GLU A 589 28.44 -6.50 -33.95
CA GLU A 589 29.69 -6.41 -34.71
C GLU A 589 30.49 -7.72 -34.56
N GLY A 590 30.69 -8.44 -35.67
CA GLY A 590 31.47 -9.69 -35.72
C GLY A 590 30.67 -10.99 -35.95
N CYS A 591 29.34 -10.97 -36.08
CA CYS A 591 28.57 -12.12 -36.56
C CYS A 591 27.75 -11.71 -37.80
N ASN A 592 27.99 -12.34 -38.95
CA ASN A 592 27.26 -12.10 -40.20
C ASN A 592 25.76 -11.99 -39.95
N SER A 593 25.14 -10.96 -40.52
CA SER A 593 23.74 -10.52 -40.42
C SER A 593 22.74 -11.49 -41.06
N ASN A 594 22.96 -12.80 -40.89
CA ASN A 594 22.11 -13.84 -41.45
C ASN A 594 20.88 -13.97 -40.56
N SER A 595 19.75 -13.45 -41.06
CA SER A 595 18.46 -13.60 -40.40
C SER A 595 18.15 -15.07 -40.15
N ARG A 596 17.65 -15.39 -38.95
CA ARG A 596 17.34 -16.75 -38.52
C ARG A 596 15.84 -16.88 -38.29
N ARG A 597 15.28 -18.00 -38.76
CA ARG A 597 13.89 -18.38 -38.48
C ARG A 597 13.86 -19.59 -37.55
N PHE A 598 13.13 -19.47 -36.45
CA PHE A 598 12.98 -20.52 -35.46
C PHE A 598 11.63 -21.22 -35.64
N GLN A 599 11.67 -22.54 -35.83
CA GLN A 599 10.47 -23.40 -35.88
C GLN A 599 10.54 -24.41 -34.74
N PHE A 600 9.48 -24.52 -33.96
CA PHE A 600 9.44 -25.38 -32.78
C PHE A 600 8.50 -26.56 -33.01
N LYS A 601 8.94 -27.76 -32.61
CA LYS A 601 8.09 -28.94 -32.49
C LYS A 601 8.00 -29.33 -31.03
N LEU A 602 7.02 -28.75 -30.34
CA LEU A 602 6.92 -28.77 -28.87
C LEU A 602 6.73 -30.19 -28.31
N SER A 603 6.01 -31.06 -29.02
CA SER A 603 5.83 -32.47 -28.67
C SER A 603 7.15 -33.24 -28.60
N GLU A 604 8.10 -32.89 -29.47
CA GLU A 604 9.42 -33.51 -29.57
C GLU A 604 10.50 -32.72 -28.83
N LYS A 605 10.14 -31.55 -28.28
CA LYS A 605 11.08 -30.62 -27.63
C LYS A 605 12.26 -30.29 -28.55
N THR A 606 11.99 -30.11 -29.84
CA THR A 606 13.01 -29.74 -30.82
C THR A 606 12.75 -28.34 -31.39
N MET A 607 13.83 -27.69 -31.81
CA MET A 607 13.83 -26.40 -32.47
C MET A 607 14.67 -26.48 -33.74
N LYS A 608 14.06 -26.21 -34.89
CA LYS A 608 14.75 -26.03 -36.16
C LYS A 608 15.11 -24.57 -36.35
N VAL A 609 16.39 -24.29 -36.59
CA VAL A 609 16.89 -22.95 -36.92
C VAL A 609 17.26 -22.95 -38.39
N THR A 610 16.51 -22.20 -39.19
CA THR A 610 16.79 -22.01 -40.62
C THR A 610 17.58 -20.71 -40.79
N TYR A 611 18.67 -20.79 -41.54
CA TYR A 611 19.56 -19.68 -41.84
C TYR A 611 19.20 -19.12 -43.23
N ARG A 612 19.23 -17.79 -43.37
CA ARG A 612 19.00 -17.11 -44.67
C ARG A 612 20.00 -17.59 -45.73
N ASP A 613 21.28 -17.55 -45.39
CA ASP A 613 22.37 -18.08 -46.18
C ASP A 613 22.89 -19.37 -45.54
N SER A 614 23.47 -20.26 -46.34
CA SER A 614 24.05 -21.48 -45.80
C SER A 614 25.22 -21.17 -44.87
N ILE A 615 25.33 -21.93 -43.79
CA ILE A 615 26.42 -21.84 -42.81
C ILE A 615 27.34 -23.06 -42.95
N ASP A 616 28.61 -22.89 -42.61
CA ASP A 616 29.53 -24.01 -42.52
C ASP A 616 29.25 -24.82 -41.26
N TRP A 617 29.04 -26.13 -41.43
CA TRP A 617 28.80 -27.06 -40.35
C TRP A 617 29.43 -28.42 -40.65
N GLN A 618 30.47 -28.75 -39.86
CA GLN A 618 31.21 -30.01 -39.97
C GLN A 618 31.71 -30.25 -41.40
N ASP A 619 31.05 -31.11 -42.17
CA ASP A 619 31.53 -31.59 -43.47
C ASP A 619 30.86 -30.90 -44.67
N GLY A 620 30.16 -29.78 -44.47
CA GLY A 620 29.59 -29.01 -45.58
C GLY A 620 28.77 -27.79 -45.20
N LYS A 621 28.16 -27.18 -46.22
CA LYS A 621 27.27 -26.02 -46.07
C LYS A 621 25.83 -26.46 -45.82
N VAL A 622 25.25 -26.05 -44.70
CA VAL A 622 23.87 -26.39 -44.32
C VAL A 622 22.99 -25.15 -44.28
N LYS A 623 21.71 -25.28 -44.68
CA LYS A 623 20.71 -24.20 -44.59
C LYS A 623 19.91 -24.20 -43.29
N PHE A 624 19.97 -25.28 -42.51
CA PHE A 624 19.30 -25.36 -41.22
C PHE A 624 20.02 -26.32 -40.28
N LEU A 625 19.80 -26.15 -38.98
CA LEU A 625 20.21 -27.08 -37.93
C LEU A 625 19.02 -27.40 -37.02
N ILE A 626 18.97 -28.62 -36.51
CA ILE A 626 17.97 -29.07 -35.54
C ILE A 626 18.62 -29.13 -34.16
N TYR A 627 17.90 -28.60 -33.17
CA TYR A 627 18.33 -28.49 -31.80
C TYR A 627 17.38 -29.24 -30.87
N ASP A 628 17.91 -30.06 -29.99
CA ASP A 628 17.18 -30.61 -28.85
C ASP A 628 17.10 -29.56 -27.74
N ILE A 629 15.88 -29.28 -27.25
CA ILE A 629 15.64 -28.37 -26.14
C ILE A 629 15.84 -29.14 -24.84
N LEU A 630 16.96 -28.86 -24.18
CA LEU A 630 17.36 -29.49 -22.93
C LEU A 630 16.75 -28.80 -21.70
N GLY A 631 16.38 -27.52 -21.82
CA GLY A 631 15.78 -26.76 -20.71
C GLY A 631 15.26 -25.38 -21.11
N VAL A 632 14.41 -24.80 -20.26
CA VAL A 632 13.74 -23.51 -20.50
C VAL A 632 13.93 -22.61 -19.28
N TYR A 633 14.46 -21.41 -19.46
CA TYR A 633 14.57 -20.39 -18.43
C TYR A 633 13.72 -19.18 -18.80
N LYS A 634 13.45 -18.30 -17.83
CA LYS A 634 12.52 -17.16 -17.98
C LYS A 634 12.77 -16.32 -19.24
N ASN A 635 14.04 -16.22 -19.67
CA ASN A 635 14.46 -15.40 -20.80
C ASN A 635 15.25 -16.21 -21.86
N GLY A 636 14.95 -17.51 -22.06
CA GLY A 636 15.61 -18.25 -23.14
C GLY A 636 15.61 -19.77 -23.00
N LEU A 637 16.34 -20.43 -23.90
CA LEU A 637 16.39 -21.89 -24.05
C LEU A 637 17.81 -22.41 -23.86
N ARG A 638 17.92 -23.59 -23.25
CA ARG A 638 19.14 -24.40 -23.32
C ARG A 638 18.93 -25.49 -24.35
N VAL A 639 19.86 -25.60 -25.28
CA VAL A 639 19.72 -26.47 -26.42
C VAL A 639 21.03 -27.17 -26.80
N ARG A 640 20.93 -28.24 -27.58
CA ARG A 640 22.06 -28.97 -28.17
C ARG A 640 21.75 -29.28 -29.63
N ILE A 641 22.74 -29.10 -30.51
CA ILE A 641 22.58 -29.42 -31.93
C ILE A 641 22.54 -30.95 -32.08
N GLN A 642 21.57 -31.47 -32.83
CA GLN A 642 21.53 -32.89 -33.18
C GLN A 642 22.71 -33.23 -34.09
N GLY A 643 23.46 -34.29 -33.77
CA GLY A 643 24.72 -34.61 -34.45
C GLY A 643 25.92 -33.75 -34.01
N GLU A 644 25.86 -33.07 -32.86
CA GLU A 644 27.01 -32.34 -32.31
C GLU A 644 28.11 -33.31 -31.84
N HIS A 645 29.17 -33.45 -32.64
CA HIS A 645 30.34 -34.28 -32.30
C HIS A 645 31.35 -33.55 -31.42
N ARG A 646 31.29 -32.21 -31.35
CA ARG A 646 32.25 -31.42 -30.57
C ARG A 646 31.91 -31.55 -29.08
N LYS A 647 32.92 -31.86 -28.28
CA LYS A 647 32.79 -31.98 -26.82
C LYS A 647 33.19 -30.68 -26.11
N ASP A 648 32.64 -30.45 -24.92
CA ASP A 648 33.08 -29.43 -23.98
C ASP A 648 34.28 -29.91 -23.14
N TYR A 649 34.80 -29.07 -22.24
CA TYR A 649 35.93 -29.42 -21.38
C TYR A 649 35.65 -30.56 -20.39
N ARG A 650 34.39 -31.00 -20.29
CA ARG A 650 33.93 -32.12 -19.45
C ARG A 650 33.73 -33.40 -20.27
N GLY A 651 34.08 -33.40 -21.56
CA GLY A 651 33.88 -34.52 -22.46
C GLY A 651 32.44 -34.76 -22.92
N LYS A 652 31.51 -33.83 -22.66
CA LYS A 652 30.09 -33.92 -23.07
C LYS A 652 29.84 -33.15 -24.35
N ALA A 653 28.85 -33.56 -25.15
CA ALA A 653 28.45 -32.80 -26.34
C ALA A 653 28.15 -31.33 -25.99
N LYS A 654 28.62 -30.39 -26.81
CA LYS A 654 28.48 -28.96 -26.54
C LYS A 654 27.01 -28.55 -26.43
N GLU A 655 26.71 -27.75 -25.41
CA GLU A 655 25.39 -27.17 -25.17
C GLU A 655 25.45 -25.65 -25.35
N TRP A 656 24.31 -25.07 -25.72
CA TRP A 656 24.19 -23.65 -26.03
C TRP A 656 22.97 -23.06 -25.33
N ASP A 657 23.13 -21.86 -24.80
CA ASP A 657 22.07 -21.05 -24.22
C ASP A 657 21.65 -19.96 -25.23
N LEU A 658 20.41 -20.03 -25.72
CA LEU A 658 19.75 -18.99 -26.52
C LEU A 658 19.06 -18.00 -25.58
N VAL A 659 19.69 -16.86 -25.31
CA VAL A 659 19.22 -15.86 -24.34
C VAL A 659 18.51 -14.70 -25.05
N LEU A 660 17.26 -14.45 -24.68
CA LEU A 660 16.48 -13.26 -25.06
C LEU A 660 16.81 -12.10 -24.12
N PHE A 661 17.23 -10.97 -24.68
CA PHE A 661 17.38 -9.73 -23.89
C PHE A 661 16.14 -8.85 -23.98
N ASN A 662 15.48 -8.81 -25.13
CA ASN A 662 14.23 -8.10 -25.38
C ASN A 662 13.48 -8.73 -26.56
N GLU A 663 12.34 -8.16 -26.94
CA GLU A 663 11.47 -8.67 -28.04
C GLU A 663 12.10 -8.63 -29.44
N LYS A 664 13.30 -8.04 -29.59
CA LYS A 664 14.00 -7.90 -30.88
C LYS A 664 15.42 -8.47 -30.88
N TYR A 665 15.97 -8.85 -29.72
CA TYR A 665 17.37 -9.24 -29.59
C TYR A 665 17.55 -10.55 -28.81
N PHE A 666 18.31 -11.47 -29.42
CA PHE A 666 18.75 -12.72 -28.81
C PHE A 666 20.27 -12.89 -28.94
N LYS A 667 20.88 -13.68 -28.06
CA LYS A 667 22.30 -14.07 -28.15
C LYS A 667 22.48 -15.55 -27.85
N TRP A 668 23.35 -16.19 -28.61
CA TRP A 668 23.88 -17.51 -28.30
C TRP A 668 25.03 -17.40 -27.30
N ARG A 669 25.00 -18.20 -26.24
CA ARG A 669 26.08 -18.34 -25.28
C ARG A 669 26.48 -19.81 -25.19
N ARG A 670 27.78 -20.10 -25.19
CA ARG A 670 28.26 -21.47 -25.02
C ARG A 670 28.09 -21.89 -23.56
N TYR A 671 27.60 -23.10 -23.33
CA TYR A 671 27.49 -23.70 -22.01
C TYR A 671 28.54 -24.83 -21.83
N PRO A 672 29.28 -24.86 -20.70
CA PRO A 672 29.29 -23.89 -19.61
C PRO A 672 29.93 -22.56 -20.04
N THR A 673 29.42 -21.45 -19.54
CA THR A 673 29.91 -20.09 -19.83
C THR A 673 31.31 -19.79 -19.28
N HIS A 674 32.01 -20.80 -18.75
CA HIS A 674 33.38 -20.69 -18.25
C HIS A 674 34.34 -21.38 -19.21
N GLN A 675 34.77 -20.65 -20.24
CA GLN A 675 36.20 -20.67 -20.55
C GLN A 675 36.88 -19.62 -19.65
N PRO A 676 38.10 -19.86 -19.16
CA PRO A 676 38.85 -18.88 -18.40
C PRO A 676 39.26 -17.75 -19.35
N PHE A 677 38.47 -16.67 -19.38
CA PHE A 677 38.98 -15.39 -19.85
C PHE A 677 39.92 -14.87 -18.76
N TYR A 678 41.22 -15.04 -19.00
CA TYR A 678 42.22 -14.16 -18.41
C TYR A 678 41.86 -12.74 -18.84
N PHE A 679 41.60 -11.87 -17.87
CA PHE A 679 41.74 -10.44 -18.10
C PHE A 679 43.22 -10.17 -18.38
N ASN A 680 43.57 -9.98 -19.65
CA ASN A 680 44.73 -9.17 -20.02
C ASN A 680 44.26 -8.17 -21.07
N THR A 681 44.44 -6.90 -20.74
CA THR A 681 44.46 -5.77 -21.66
C THR A 681 45.47 -5.99 -22.79
N ALA A 682 45.11 -5.51 -23.99
CA ALA A 682 45.90 -5.34 -25.23
C ALA A 682 45.68 -6.36 -26.38
N LEU A 683 45.23 -5.82 -27.53
CA LEU A 683 45.48 -6.20 -28.94
C LEU A 683 45.55 -7.69 -29.34
N GLN A 684 44.58 -8.13 -30.18
CA GLN A 684 44.74 -8.89 -31.45
C GLN A 684 43.32 -9.33 -31.91
N VAL A 685 42.72 -8.68 -32.92
CA VAL A 685 42.76 -8.98 -34.37
C VAL A 685 42.20 -10.35 -34.72
N CYS A 686 41.29 -10.34 -35.71
CA CYS A 686 40.58 -11.44 -36.36
C CYS A 686 41.31 -12.78 -36.46
N GLU A 687 40.55 -13.87 -36.28
CA GLU A 687 40.56 -15.08 -37.11
C GLU A 687 39.14 -15.67 -37.18
#